data_AF-A0A6P3HDG5-F1
#
_entry.id   AF-A0A6P3HDG5-F1
#
_cell.length_a   1.000
_cell.length_b   1.000
_cell.length_c   1.000
_cell.angle_alpha   90.00
_cell.angle_beta   90.00
_cell.angle_gamma   90.00
#
_symmetry.space_group_name_H-M   'P 1'
#
loop_
_entity.id
_entity.type
_entity.pdbx_description
1 polymer ?
#
loop_
_entity_poly.entity_id
_entity_poly.type
_entity_poly.pdbx_seq_one_letter_code
_entity_poly.pdbx_strand_id
1 'polypeptide(L)'
;MVLEVDDHTAVALRAMKVPVGAGRFRGLNISLWDLLHSEYVGLRKRRELAALCQSGRATALRQVVTAVTTLVEASEKQPSQATFRGLRKQLSANDLFRSQLIDRKTLDELSQGKKTVQEVAEMDRVRRYLEGGSFIAGVLIQDTREKMSISEALRRNVLRPGTALVLLEAQAATGFLIDPVENRKLTVQEAFAAGMFGRETYQKLLSAERAVTGYTDPYTGEQISLFQAMKKDLIVREHGIRLLEAQIATGGIIDPVHSHRVPVDVAYQRGYFDEEMNRVLEDPSDDTKGFFDPNTHENLTYLQLLERCVEDPETGLYMLQVVKKGETYVYIDEATRQALRSKTTKMHVGMFAQQVVSFWDLLSSPYFTEERKKELVQGYKARDVSLEQLLKVITTMVEETEQRNKGIRLAAIGGEVTAAELFNSGIIDKKTLDALHEGTGGQDLRRLPHVKVYLEGSGCIAGLTTPSTREVLSFYEASRKGLIPMGFAAQLLEAQAATGFLLDPHSHKRLSVDEAVAAGLVGEELQERLLNAEKATRGYTDPDTGHTMSLFQAMQRKLVKRELALRLLEVQMATGGIVDPQHHHRLPLDAAYRRGCLDQDTYPLVAEQKCMNKRFVDPNTQEKVTYQELQERSRRDEKTGWALFPVLEHELESQFIDEDTRRALEAERVDVRVGRFKGQRPSVWELLNSEYVTENKKLELVRKYKTDTAHALEKVVKVIFEIISEKEKNTKRLWFRGIRKQITASELLTSSIITKETLQALESGQASVDAITKTEAVRRYLEGTGCIAGVLVPAKDEPGRQEKMSIYQAMWKGVLRPGTALVLLEAQAATGFVIDPVRNQKLSVEEAVAAGVVGGELQEKLLSAERAVTGYTDPYTGQQISLFQAMKKDLIVREHGIRLLEAQIATGGIIDPVHSHRVPVDVAYQRGYFDEEMNRVLEDPSDDTKGFFDPNTHENLTYVQLLRRCVRDPDTGLYMLQLAGRGSALHQLGEELRAALRDTRKLSVEEAVAAGVVGGELQEKLLSAERAVTGYTDPYTGQQISLFQAMKKDLIVREHGIRLLEAQIATGGVIDPVHSHRVPVDVAYQRGYFDEEMNRVLEDPSDDTKGFFDPNTHENLT
;
A
#
# COMPACT_ATOMS: atom_id res chain seq x y z
N MET A 1 -24.96 3.46 9.87
CA MET A 1 -26.27 3.30 10.56
C MET A 1 -26.74 1.86 10.41
N VAL A 2 -27.01 1.19 11.54
CA VAL A 2 -27.27 -0.26 11.64
C VAL A 2 -28.77 -0.55 11.55
N LEU A 3 -29.13 -1.65 10.87
CA LEU A 3 -30.49 -2.21 10.88
C LEU A 3 -30.80 -2.74 12.29
N GLU A 4 -31.82 -2.20 12.97
CA GLU A 4 -32.32 -2.74 14.24
C GLU A 4 -33.09 -4.04 13.97
N VAL A 5 -32.42 -5.18 14.15
CA VAL A 5 -33.00 -6.53 14.09
C VAL A 5 -32.36 -7.33 15.21
N ASP A 6 -33.11 -8.24 15.85
CA ASP A 6 -32.55 -9.09 16.91
C ASP A 6 -31.44 -10.01 16.35
N ASP A 7 -30.52 -10.45 17.22
CA ASP A 7 -29.35 -11.24 16.81
C ASP A 7 -29.74 -12.54 16.10
N HIS A 8 -30.87 -13.14 16.49
CA HIS A 8 -31.38 -14.37 15.88
C HIS A 8 -31.84 -14.13 14.42
N THR A 9 -32.56 -13.05 14.16
CA THR A 9 -32.98 -12.66 12.80
C THR A 9 -31.77 -12.19 11.99
N ALA A 10 -30.80 -11.51 12.59
CA ALA A 10 -29.57 -11.10 11.93
C ALA A 10 -28.74 -12.31 11.45
N VAL A 11 -28.60 -13.35 12.28
CA VAL A 11 -27.94 -14.60 11.89
C VAL A 11 -28.71 -15.30 10.76
N ALA A 12 -30.03 -15.39 10.85
CA ALA A 12 -30.86 -15.99 9.80
C ALA A 12 -30.75 -15.25 8.45
N LEU A 13 -30.74 -13.91 8.48
CA LEU A 13 -30.58 -13.06 7.30
C LEU A 13 -29.17 -13.16 6.68
N ARG A 14 -28.12 -13.35 7.49
CA ARG A 14 -26.74 -13.56 7.03
C ARG A 14 -26.51 -14.97 6.44
N ALA A 15 -27.19 -15.98 6.99
CA ALA A 15 -27.13 -17.36 6.50
C ALA A 15 -27.89 -17.56 5.18
N MET A 16 -28.98 -16.81 4.97
CA MET A 16 -29.82 -16.91 3.78
C MET A 16 -29.12 -16.32 2.55
N LYS A 17 -28.74 -17.16 1.59
CA LYS A 17 -28.14 -16.75 0.31
C LYS A 17 -29.20 -16.56 -0.77
N VAL A 18 -29.13 -15.43 -1.46
CA VAL A 18 -30.03 -15.06 -2.54
C VAL A 18 -29.23 -14.93 -3.84
N PRO A 19 -29.57 -15.67 -4.91
CA PRO A 19 -28.98 -15.48 -6.22
C PRO A 19 -29.47 -14.16 -6.83
N VAL A 20 -28.54 -13.30 -7.23
CA VAL A 20 -28.88 -11.99 -7.80
C VAL A 20 -28.59 -11.99 -9.31
N GLY A 21 -29.63 -11.75 -10.12
CA GLY A 21 -29.55 -11.76 -11.59
C GLY A 21 -29.16 -10.43 -12.24
N ALA A 22 -29.08 -9.33 -11.49
CA ALA A 22 -28.87 -7.97 -11.99
C ALA A 22 -28.03 -7.08 -11.03
N GLY A 23 -27.42 -6.01 -11.55
CA GLY A 23 -26.65 -5.02 -10.78
C GLY A 23 -25.26 -5.45 -10.32
N ARG A 24 -24.71 -4.74 -9.32
CA ARG A 24 -23.38 -4.94 -8.71
C ARG A 24 -23.13 -6.39 -8.25
N PHE A 25 -24.20 -7.12 -7.94
CA PHE A 25 -24.14 -8.50 -7.45
C PHE A 25 -24.51 -9.54 -8.51
N ARG A 26 -24.57 -9.17 -9.80
CA ARG A 26 -24.98 -10.07 -10.89
C ARG A 26 -24.12 -11.34 -10.93
N GLY A 27 -24.77 -12.49 -10.84
CA GLY A 27 -24.13 -13.81 -10.85
C GLY A 27 -23.55 -14.25 -9.50
N LEU A 28 -23.73 -13.45 -8.44
CA LEU A 28 -23.26 -13.75 -7.09
C LEU A 28 -24.41 -14.18 -6.17
N ASN A 29 -24.10 -15.07 -5.23
CA ASN A 29 -24.99 -15.51 -4.15
C ASN A 29 -24.71 -14.68 -2.89
N ILE A 30 -25.45 -13.60 -2.71
CA ILE A 30 -25.24 -12.64 -1.62
C ILE A 30 -26.18 -12.95 -0.44
N SER A 31 -25.77 -12.62 0.78
CA SER A 31 -26.65 -12.79 1.92
C SER A 31 -27.82 -11.78 1.86
N LEU A 32 -28.99 -12.18 2.36
CA LEU A 32 -30.14 -11.28 2.42
C LEU A 32 -29.85 -10.08 3.33
N TRP A 33 -29.00 -10.26 4.36
CA TRP A 33 -28.50 -9.18 5.21
C TRP A 33 -27.73 -8.11 4.42
N ASP A 34 -26.79 -8.53 3.58
CA ASP A 34 -25.96 -7.62 2.79
C ASP A 34 -26.81 -6.93 1.71
N LEU A 35 -27.78 -7.64 1.12
CA LEU A 35 -28.72 -7.04 0.17
C LEU A 35 -29.65 -6.02 0.83
N LEU A 36 -30.13 -6.26 2.05
CA LEU A 36 -30.91 -5.27 2.80
C LEU A 36 -30.08 -4.03 3.17
N HIS A 37 -28.76 -4.18 3.39
CA HIS A 37 -27.83 -3.08 3.64
C HIS A 37 -27.31 -2.39 2.37
N SER A 38 -27.54 -3.00 1.20
CA SER A 38 -27.12 -2.45 -0.08
C SER A 38 -27.86 -1.15 -0.44
N GLU A 39 -27.27 -0.40 -1.37
CA GLU A 39 -27.85 0.85 -1.89
C GLU A 39 -29.17 0.66 -2.64
N TYR A 40 -29.47 -0.57 -3.07
CA TYR A 40 -30.74 -0.94 -3.72
C TYR A 40 -31.96 -0.84 -2.80
N VAL A 41 -31.75 -0.86 -1.48
CA VAL A 41 -32.84 -0.83 -0.49
C VAL A 41 -32.75 0.45 0.34
N GLY A 42 -33.56 1.43 -0.04
CA GLY A 42 -33.67 2.72 0.65
C GLY A 42 -34.12 2.60 2.10
N LEU A 43 -33.74 3.59 2.93
CA LEU A 43 -33.87 3.55 4.39
C LEU A 43 -35.29 3.24 4.90
N ARG A 44 -36.33 3.81 4.25
CA ARG A 44 -37.73 3.56 4.62
C ARG A 44 -38.15 2.11 4.34
N LYS A 45 -37.78 1.60 3.16
CA LYS A 45 -38.10 0.23 2.73
C LYS A 45 -37.31 -0.81 3.53
N ARG A 46 -36.08 -0.48 3.91
CA ARG A 46 -35.23 -1.28 4.79
C ARG A 46 -35.88 -1.53 6.15
N ARG A 47 -36.46 -0.48 6.76
CA ARG A 47 -37.20 -0.59 8.04
C ARG A 47 -38.48 -1.42 7.90
N GLU A 48 -39.23 -1.24 6.82
CA GLU A 48 -40.45 -2.00 6.52
C GLU A 48 -40.16 -3.51 6.34
N LEU A 49 -39.12 -3.84 5.57
CA LEU A 49 -38.69 -5.22 5.34
C LEU A 49 -38.07 -5.87 6.58
N ALA A 50 -37.39 -5.09 7.43
CA ALA A 50 -36.87 -5.57 8.71
C ALA A 50 -37.98 -5.88 9.71
N ALA A 51 -39.02 -5.04 9.79
CA ALA A 51 -40.21 -5.30 10.61
C ALA A 51 -40.95 -6.57 10.14
N LEU A 52 -41.00 -6.82 8.83
CA LEU A 52 -41.54 -8.07 8.27
C LEU A 52 -40.69 -9.29 8.67
N CYS A 53 -39.36 -9.18 8.73
CA CYS A 53 -38.48 -10.27 9.17
C CYS A 53 -38.66 -10.59 10.66
N GLN A 54 -38.89 -9.59 11.51
CA GLN A 54 -39.12 -9.74 12.95
C GLN A 54 -40.45 -10.46 13.28
N SER A 55 -41.37 -10.59 12.32
CA SER A 55 -42.63 -11.33 12.50
C SER A 55 -42.46 -12.86 12.58
N GLY A 56 -41.25 -13.39 12.34
CA GLY A 56 -40.86 -14.78 12.61
C GLY A 56 -41.47 -15.85 11.69
N ARG A 57 -42.21 -15.47 10.63
CA ARG A 57 -42.84 -16.43 9.70
C ARG A 57 -41.92 -16.72 8.51
N ALA A 58 -41.70 -18.01 8.20
CA ALA A 58 -40.89 -18.43 7.04
C ALA A 58 -41.41 -17.90 5.68
N THR A 59 -42.70 -17.55 5.60
CA THR A 59 -43.32 -16.89 4.45
C THR A 59 -42.90 -15.42 4.32
N ALA A 60 -42.62 -14.73 5.43
CA ALA A 60 -42.16 -13.34 5.43
C ALA A 60 -40.74 -13.21 4.88
N LEU A 61 -39.84 -14.15 5.20
CA LEU A 61 -38.48 -14.16 4.64
C LEU A 61 -38.49 -14.33 3.12
N ARG A 62 -39.34 -15.21 2.57
CA ARG A 62 -39.48 -15.36 1.11
C ARG A 62 -40.02 -14.09 0.45
N GLN A 63 -40.99 -13.43 1.08
CA GLN A 63 -41.52 -12.14 0.60
C GLN A 63 -40.45 -11.06 0.60
N VAL A 64 -39.58 -11.02 1.62
CA VAL A 64 -38.48 -10.08 1.71
C VAL A 64 -37.43 -10.37 0.63
N VAL A 65 -37.08 -11.63 0.38
CA VAL A 65 -36.22 -12.02 -0.75
C VAL A 65 -36.80 -11.52 -2.07
N THR A 66 -38.07 -11.82 -2.35
CA THR A 66 -38.71 -11.38 -3.60
C THR A 66 -38.75 -9.86 -3.71
N ALA A 67 -39.13 -9.14 -2.64
CA ALA A 67 -39.17 -7.68 -2.64
C ALA A 67 -37.79 -7.06 -2.88
N VAL A 68 -36.74 -7.58 -2.22
CA VAL A 68 -35.37 -7.09 -2.39
C VAL A 68 -34.85 -7.39 -3.79
N THR A 69 -35.06 -8.59 -4.34
CA THR A 69 -34.67 -8.92 -5.71
C THR A 69 -35.40 -8.04 -6.73
N THR A 70 -36.71 -7.78 -6.54
CA THR A 70 -37.44 -6.83 -7.41
C THR A 70 -36.95 -5.39 -7.29
N LEU A 71 -36.47 -4.95 -6.11
CA LEU A 71 -35.89 -3.62 -5.93
C LEU A 71 -34.52 -3.50 -6.58
N VAL A 72 -33.70 -4.54 -6.52
CA VAL A 72 -32.42 -4.62 -7.23
C VAL A 72 -32.68 -4.57 -8.74
N GLU A 73 -33.59 -5.39 -9.25
CA GLU A 73 -33.95 -5.41 -10.67
C GLU A 73 -34.62 -4.10 -11.13
N ALA A 74 -35.44 -3.46 -10.29
CA ALA A 74 -36.10 -2.19 -10.61
C ALA A 74 -35.13 -1.00 -10.55
N SER A 75 -34.20 -0.98 -9.59
CA SER A 75 -33.15 0.05 -9.49
C SER A 75 -32.17 -0.04 -10.65
N GLU A 76 -31.87 -1.24 -11.13
CA GLU A 76 -31.02 -1.45 -12.31
C GLU A 76 -31.77 -1.22 -13.64
N LYS A 77 -33.11 -1.36 -13.64
CA LYS A 77 -33.97 -0.90 -14.73
C LYS A 77 -34.14 0.63 -14.75
N GLN A 78 -33.79 1.34 -13.68
CA GLN A 78 -33.63 2.80 -13.68
C GLN A 78 -32.15 3.14 -13.92
N PRO A 79 -31.72 3.35 -15.17
CA PRO A 79 -30.35 3.77 -15.41
C PRO A 79 -30.06 5.07 -14.65
N SER A 80 -29.05 5.06 -13.79
CA SER A 80 -28.30 6.29 -13.50
C SER A 80 -27.66 6.70 -14.84
N GLN A 81 -28.37 7.51 -15.62
CA GLN A 81 -28.07 7.75 -17.05
C GLN A 81 -26.71 8.42 -17.33
N ALA A 82 -26.03 8.94 -16.30
CA ALA A 82 -24.76 9.65 -16.45
C ALA A 82 -23.55 8.75 -16.18
N THR A 83 -23.02 8.12 -17.25
CA THR A 83 -21.74 7.39 -17.22
C THR A 83 -20.65 8.20 -17.91
N PHE A 84 -19.47 8.25 -17.31
CA PHE A 84 -18.29 8.93 -17.83
C PHE A 84 -17.29 7.90 -18.36
N ARG A 85 -16.50 8.28 -19.37
CA ARG A 85 -15.43 7.42 -19.87
C ARG A 85 -14.19 7.60 -18.99
N GLY A 86 -13.79 6.54 -18.27
CA GLY A 86 -12.52 6.48 -17.54
C GLY A 86 -11.38 5.95 -18.41
N LEU A 87 -10.25 5.61 -17.77
CA LEU A 87 -9.04 5.15 -18.43
C LEU A 87 -9.22 3.78 -19.12
N ARG A 88 -9.96 2.86 -18.50
CA ARG A 88 -10.22 1.48 -18.97
C ARG A 88 -11.67 1.04 -18.78
N LYS A 89 -12.42 1.68 -17.87
CA LYS A 89 -13.82 1.35 -17.55
C LYS A 89 -14.70 2.59 -17.60
N GLN A 90 -16.01 2.37 -17.71
CA GLN A 90 -16.99 3.45 -17.50
C GLN A 90 -17.17 3.73 -16.01
N LEU A 91 -17.32 5.01 -15.69
CA LEU A 91 -17.44 5.56 -14.35
C LEU A 91 -18.86 6.03 -14.11
N SER A 92 -19.41 5.80 -12.93
CA SER A 92 -20.66 6.45 -12.54
C SER A 92 -20.42 7.86 -12.01
N ALA A 93 -21.42 8.73 -12.09
CA ALA A 93 -21.37 10.04 -11.43
C ALA A 93 -21.13 9.92 -9.91
N ASN A 94 -21.60 8.83 -9.28
CA ASN A 94 -21.34 8.56 -7.86
C ASN A 94 -19.86 8.26 -7.57
N ASP A 95 -19.15 7.60 -8.48
CA ASP A 95 -17.73 7.31 -8.30
C ASP A 95 -16.90 8.59 -8.33
N LEU A 96 -17.24 9.52 -9.24
CA LEU A 96 -16.63 10.85 -9.28
C LEU A 96 -16.87 11.63 -7.98
N PHE A 97 -18.07 11.54 -7.41
CA PHE A 97 -18.40 12.19 -6.13
C PHE A 97 -17.62 11.56 -4.96
N ARG A 98 -17.54 10.22 -4.90
CA ARG A 98 -16.78 9.50 -3.86
C ARG A 98 -15.28 9.76 -3.94
N SER A 99 -14.77 10.10 -5.13
CA SER A 99 -13.38 10.53 -5.34
C SER A 99 -13.17 12.03 -5.19
N GLN A 100 -14.20 12.75 -4.70
CA GLN A 100 -14.16 14.20 -4.47
C GLN A 100 -13.86 15.03 -5.72
N LEU A 101 -14.10 14.48 -6.92
CA LEU A 101 -13.89 15.16 -8.19
C LEU A 101 -15.05 16.08 -8.57
N ILE A 102 -16.26 15.75 -8.08
CA ILE A 102 -17.45 16.57 -8.21
C ILE A 102 -18.08 16.77 -6.84
N ASP A 103 -18.76 17.90 -6.65
CA ASP A 103 -19.51 18.20 -5.43
C ASP A 103 -20.93 17.62 -5.48
N ARG A 104 -21.58 17.60 -4.31
CA ARG A 104 -22.96 17.09 -4.15
C ARG A 104 -23.92 17.83 -5.09
N LYS A 105 -23.71 19.14 -5.25
CA LYS A 105 -24.52 19.99 -6.12
C LYS A 105 -24.44 19.58 -7.59
N THR A 106 -23.24 19.31 -8.11
CA THR A 106 -23.04 18.86 -9.49
C THR A 106 -23.63 17.46 -9.71
N LEU A 107 -23.50 16.56 -8.73
CA LEU A 107 -24.14 15.25 -8.76
C LEU A 107 -25.68 15.35 -8.82
N ASP A 108 -26.26 16.23 -7.99
CA ASP A 108 -27.70 16.46 -7.97
C ASP A 108 -28.17 17.12 -9.29
N GLU A 109 -27.41 18.07 -9.85
CA GLU A 109 -27.67 18.69 -11.16
C GLU A 109 -27.60 17.69 -12.32
N LEU A 110 -26.65 16.75 -12.29
CA LEU A 110 -26.56 15.63 -13.25
C LEU A 110 -27.77 14.68 -13.11
N SER A 111 -28.16 14.34 -11.88
CA SER A 111 -29.30 13.47 -11.61
C SER A 111 -30.64 14.09 -12.04
N GLN A 112 -30.72 15.43 -12.01
CA GLN A 112 -31.89 16.21 -12.44
C GLN A 112 -31.86 16.57 -13.93
N GLY A 113 -30.80 16.19 -14.67
CA GLY A 113 -30.63 16.51 -16.09
C GLY A 113 -30.38 17.98 -16.40
N LYS A 114 -30.01 18.79 -15.39
CA LYS A 114 -29.70 20.23 -15.55
C LYS A 114 -28.31 20.47 -16.14
N LYS A 115 -27.40 19.52 -15.94
CA LYS A 115 -26.08 19.47 -16.57
C LYS A 115 -25.91 18.17 -17.32
N THR A 116 -25.23 18.23 -18.45
CA THR A 116 -24.94 17.04 -19.25
C THR A 116 -23.66 16.35 -18.77
N VAL A 117 -23.52 15.05 -19.08
CA VAL A 117 -22.27 14.31 -18.83
C VAL A 117 -21.09 15.00 -19.51
N GLN A 118 -21.31 15.52 -20.73
CA GLN A 118 -20.28 16.16 -21.51
C GLN A 118 -19.82 17.48 -20.88
N GLU A 119 -20.75 18.34 -20.43
CA GLU A 119 -20.41 19.57 -19.69
C GLU A 119 -19.60 19.30 -18.43
N VAL A 120 -19.90 18.21 -17.71
CA VAL A 120 -19.15 17.86 -16.48
C VAL A 120 -17.80 17.23 -16.82
N ALA A 121 -17.71 16.44 -17.89
CA ALA A 121 -16.45 15.85 -18.34
C ALA A 121 -15.46 16.89 -18.89
N GLU A 122 -15.97 17.95 -19.53
CA GLU A 122 -15.18 19.05 -20.09
C GLU A 122 -14.71 20.06 -19.04
N MET A 123 -15.20 20.00 -17.79
CA MET A 123 -14.66 20.82 -16.71
C MET A 123 -13.18 20.50 -16.50
N ASP A 124 -12.29 21.48 -16.58
CA ASP A 124 -10.83 21.31 -16.44
C ASP A 124 -10.45 20.46 -15.22
N ARG A 125 -11.11 20.71 -14.08
CA ARG A 125 -10.91 19.98 -12.83
C ARG A 125 -11.25 18.50 -12.93
N VAL A 126 -12.24 18.09 -13.73
CA VAL A 126 -12.69 16.69 -13.87
C VAL A 126 -11.90 16.01 -14.98
N ARG A 127 -11.72 16.69 -16.11
CA ARG A 127 -10.97 16.21 -17.28
C ARG A 127 -9.56 15.76 -16.91
N ARG A 128 -8.86 16.55 -16.07
CA ARG A 128 -7.52 16.22 -15.57
C ARG A 128 -7.44 14.88 -14.85
N TYR A 129 -8.49 14.48 -14.13
CA TYR A 129 -8.50 13.20 -13.40
C TYR A 129 -9.09 12.04 -14.19
N LEU A 130 -9.93 12.32 -15.19
CA LEU A 130 -10.46 11.30 -16.11
C LEU A 130 -9.41 10.84 -17.12
N GLU A 131 -8.70 11.79 -17.73
CA GLU A 131 -7.78 11.52 -18.83
C GLU A 131 -6.31 11.67 -18.43
N GLY A 132 -5.99 12.41 -17.37
CA GLY A 132 -4.65 12.94 -17.11
C GLY A 132 -4.31 14.17 -17.95
N GLY A 133 -3.22 14.84 -17.63
CA GLY A 133 -2.70 16.00 -18.36
C GLY A 133 -1.19 15.99 -18.48
N SER A 134 -0.64 16.76 -19.41
CA SER A 134 0.80 17.02 -19.55
C SER A 134 1.67 15.76 -19.70
N PHE A 135 1.36 14.92 -20.69
CA PHE A 135 2.14 13.73 -21.03
C PHE A 135 3.28 14.07 -21.98
N ILE A 136 4.47 13.50 -21.76
CA ILE A 136 5.51 13.48 -22.78
C ILE A 136 5.03 12.53 -23.89
N ALA A 137 4.39 13.09 -24.90
CA ALA A 137 3.70 12.34 -25.95
C ALA A 137 4.65 11.84 -27.05
N GLY A 138 5.73 12.58 -27.29
CA GLY A 138 6.62 12.32 -28.42
C GLY A 138 7.88 13.17 -28.39
N VAL A 139 8.59 13.11 -29.51
CA VAL A 139 9.80 13.90 -29.75
C VAL A 139 9.52 14.95 -30.80
N LEU A 140 10.03 16.16 -30.58
CA LEU A 140 10.07 17.26 -31.55
C LEU A 140 11.53 17.55 -31.91
N ILE A 141 11.89 17.37 -33.18
CA ILE A 141 13.21 17.77 -33.67
C ILE A 141 13.21 19.29 -33.87
N GLN A 142 14.07 20.01 -33.15
CA GLN A 142 14.01 21.49 -33.10
C GLN A 142 14.20 22.14 -34.48
N ASP A 143 15.13 21.63 -35.28
CA ASP A 143 15.46 22.15 -36.63
C ASP A 143 14.31 22.01 -37.63
N THR A 144 13.79 20.79 -37.75
CA THR A 144 12.81 20.45 -38.78
C THR A 144 11.39 20.71 -38.33
N ARG A 145 11.19 21.02 -37.04
CA ARG A 145 9.88 21.03 -36.37
C ARG A 145 9.10 19.73 -36.61
N GLU A 146 9.81 18.64 -36.92
CA GLU A 146 9.21 17.34 -37.17
C GLU A 146 8.80 16.71 -35.84
N LYS A 147 7.51 16.43 -35.70
CA LYS A 147 6.94 15.71 -34.54
C LYS A 147 6.84 14.22 -34.86
N MET A 148 7.27 13.37 -33.93
CA MET A 148 7.19 11.92 -34.07
C MET A 148 6.89 11.26 -32.72
N SER A 149 6.33 10.04 -32.76
CA SER A 149 6.11 9.23 -31.57
C SER A 149 7.44 8.77 -30.95
N ILE A 150 7.45 8.43 -29.66
CA ILE A 150 8.64 7.85 -29.01
C ILE A 150 9.05 6.54 -29.70
N SER A 151 8.08 5.75 -30.14
CA SER A 151 8.31 4.49 -30.87
C SER A 151 9.00 4.72 -32.21
N GLU A 152 8.63 5.79 -32.92
CA GLU A 152 9.29 6.17 -34.16
C GLU A 152 10.67 6.77 -33.94
N ALA A 153 10.83 7.60 -32.90
CA ALA A 153 12.12 8.12 -32.49
C ALA A 153 13.11 7.00 -32.13
N LEU A 154 12.62 5.89 -31.55
CA LEU A 154 13.39 4.67 -31.32
C LEU A 154 13.82 4.02 -32.65
N ARG A 155 12.88 3.79 -33.58
CA ARG A 155 13.18 3.17 -34.89
C ARG A 155 14.18 3.97 -35.71
N ARG A 156 14.11 5.30 -35.64
CA ARG A 156 15.01 6.23 -36.34
C ARG A 156 16.31 6.51 -35.58
N ASN A 157 16.55 5.85 -34.44
CA ASN A 157 17.72 6.07 -33.56
C ASN A 157 17.89 7.52 -33.07
N VAL A 158 16.80 8.30 -33.01
CA VAL A 158 16.78 9.64 -32.42
C VAL A 158 16.86 9.55 -30.90
N LEU A 159 16.18 8.55 -30.31
CA LEU A 159 16.30 8.19 -28.90
C LEU A 159 17.04 6.86 -28.74
N ARG A 160 17.84 6.75 -27.68
CA ARG A 160 18.48 5.48 -27.29
C ARG A 160 17.41 4.48 -26.85
N PRO A 161 17.60 3.16 -27.09
CA PRO A 161 16.63 2.13 -26.69
C PRO A 161 16.19 2.20 -25.23
N GLY A 162 17.13 2.42 -24.29
CA GLY A 162 16.81 2.55 -22.86
C GLY A 162 15.91 3.75 -22.56
N THR A 163 16.24 4.94 -23.08
CA THR A 163 15.46 6.16 -22.88
C THR A 163 14.06 6.05 -23.48
N ALA A 164 13.94 5.50 -24.68
CA ALA A 164 12.66 5.32 -25.35
C ALA A 164 11.75 4.34 -24.58
N LEU A 165 12.31 3.21 -24.11
CA LEU A 165 11.55 2.23 -23.33
C LEU A 165 11.01 2.84 -22.03
N VAL A 166 11.85 3.58 -21.30
CA VAL A 166 11.49 4.24 -20.05
C VAL A 166 10.33 5.24 -20.24
N LEU A 167 10.34 6.01 -21.32
CA LEU A 167 9.26 6.95 -21.64
C LEU A 167 7.98 6.24 -22.09
N LEU A 168 8.09 5.13 -22.85
CA LEU A 168 6.93 4.31 -23.24
C LEU A 168 6.29 3.64 -22.03
N GLU A 169 7.09 3.15 -21.07
CA GLU A 169 6.57 2.60 -19.81
C GLU A 169 5.84 3.66 -18.99
N ALA A 170 6.36 4.90 -18.94
CA ALA A 170 5.67 6.01 -18.30
C ALA A 170 4.34 6.35 -18.98
N GLN A 171 4.28 6.37 -20.33
CA GLN A 171 3.04 6.52 -21.07
C GLN A 171 2.02 5.41 -20.74
N ALA A 172 2.48 4.14 -20.78
CA ALA A 172 1.63 2.99 -20.45
C ALA A 172 1.10 3.04 -19.02
N ALA A 173 1.93 3.43 -18.05
CA ALA A 173 1.57 3.53 -16.63
C ALA A 173 0.72 4.75 -16.27
N THR A 174 0.69 5.78 -17.13
CA THR A 174 -0.10 7.01 -16.93
C THR A 174 -1.42 7.01 -17.69
N GLY A 175 -1.68 5.99 -18.51
CA GLY A 175 -2.98 5.76 -19.09
C GLY A 175 -2.94 5.26 -20.52
N PHE A 176 -2.12 5.83 -21.39
CA PHE A 176 -2.18 5.51 -22.82
C PHE A 176 -0.82 5.67 -23.48
N LEU A 177 -0.53 4.82 -24.46
CA LEU A 177 0.52 5.10 -25.44
C LEU A 177 -0.01 6.13 -26.42
N ILE A 178 0.78 7.17 -26.66
CA ILE A 178 0.32 8.33 -27.42
C ILE A 178 1.00 8.34 -28.78
N ASP A 179 0.18 8.45 -29.83
CA ASP A 179 0.63 8.85 -31.14
C ASP A 179 0.39 10.37 -31.30
N PRO A 180 1.44 11.21 -31.24
CA PRO A 180 1.30 12.66 -31.35
C PRO A 180 1.03 13.14 -32.78
N VAL A 181 1.20 12.28 -33.80
CA VAL A 181 0.97 12.64 -35.20
C VAL A 181 -0.52 12.50 -35.53
N GLU A 182 -1.12 11.38 -35.15
CA GLU A 182 -2.56 11.13 -35.35
C GLU A 182 -3.42 11.59 -34.15
N ASN A 183 -2.78 12.12 -33.10
CA ASN A 183 -3.41 12.48 -31.81
C ASN A 183 -4.27 11.34 -31.23
N ARG A 184 -3.73 10.12 -31.26
CA ARG A 184 -4.41 8.91 -30.78
C ARG A 184 -3.86 8.47 -29.43
N LYS A 185 -4.77 8.10 -28.54
CA LYS A 185 -4.48 7.46 -27.25
C LYS A 185 -4.83 5.97 -27.37
N LEU A 186 -3.83 5.11 -27.23
CA LEU A 186 -3.94 3.67 -27.46
C LEU A 186 -3.59 2.88 -26.20
N THR A 187 -4.27 1.76 -25.99
CA THR A 187 -3.82 0.72 -25.03
C THR A 187 -2.58 0.01 -25.56
N VAL A 188 -1.86 -0.72 -24.70
CA VAL A 188 -0.65 -1.46 -25.12
C VAL A 188 -0.98 -2.48 -26.21
N GLN A 189 -2.14 -3.14 -26.11
CA GLN A 189 -2.59 -4.11 -27.11
C GLN A 189 -2.93 -3.46 -28.47
N GLU A 190 -3.62 -2.31 -28.46
CA GLU A 190 -3.95 -1.58 -29.68
C GLU A 190 -2.69 -1.01 -30.36
N ALA A 191 -1.76 -0.47 -29.58
CA ALA A 191 -0.50 0.05 -30.08
C ALA A 191 0.40 -1.04 -30.68
N PHE A 192 0.38 -2.24 -30.09
CA PHE A 192 1.06 -3.41 -30.65
C PHE A 192 0.42 -3.85 -31.98
N ALA A 193 -0.91 -3.89 -32.05
CA ALA A 193 -1.63 -4.21 -33.28
C ALA A 193 -1.40 -3.15 -34.39
N ALA A 194 -1.20 -1.89 -34.00
CA ALA A 194 -0.81 -0.80 -34.90
C ALA A 194 0.68 -0.82 -35.30
N GLY A 195 1.46 -1.78 -34.82
CA GLY A 195 2.88 -1.91 -35.17
C GLY A 195 3.78 -0.81 -34.59
N MET A 196 3.40 -0.20 -33.46
CA MET A 196 4.23 0.82 -32.81
C MET A 196 5.54 0.22 -32.27
N PHE A 197 5.53 -1.01 -31.77
CA PHE A 197 6.70 -1.69 -31.20
C PHE A 197 6.64 -3.23 -31.35
N GLY A 198 7.75 -3.93 -31.09
CA GLY A 198 7.88 -5.38 -31.25
C GLY A 198 7.48 -6.23 -30.04
N ARG A 199 7.53 -7.57 -30.18
CA ARG A 199 7.12 -8.54 -29.14
C ARG A 199 7.92 -8.43 -27.83
N GLU A 200 9.20 -8.12 -27.92
CA GLU A 200 10.08 -7.97 -26.75
C GLU A 200 9.65 -6.81 -25.85
N THR A 201 9.23 -5.69 -26.45
CA THR A 201 8.74 -4.50 -25.74
C THR A 201 7.32 -4.70 -25.21
N TYR A 202 6.51 -5.51 -25.89
CA TYR A 202 5.11 -5.75 -25.54
C TYR A 202 4.92 -6.25 -24.10
N GLN A 203 5.72 -7.23 -23.66
CA GLN A 203 5.61 -7.76 -22.30
C GLN A 203 5.97 -6.72 -21.23
N LYS A 204 7.00 -5.89 -21.50
CA LYS A 204 7.43 -4.83 -20.57
C LYS A 204 6.38 -3.74 -20.44
N LEU A 205 5.80 -3.30 -21.56
CA LEU A 205 4.73 -2.30 -21.55
C LEU A 205 3.44 -2.84 -20.94
N LEU A 206 3.12 -4.12 -21.14
CA LEU A 206 1.97 -4.74 -20.47
C LEU A 206 2.16 -4.78 -18.95
N SER A 207 3.38 -5.03 -18.48
CA SER A 207 3.71 -4.94 -17.06
C SER A 207 3.53 -3.52 -16.52
N ALA A 208 3.98 -2.49 -17.25
CA ALA A 208 3.79 -1.10 -16.87
C ALA A 208 2.30 -0.66 -16.90
N GLU A 209 1.52 -1.16 -17.86
CA GLU A 209 0.08 -0.88 -17.98
C GLU A 209 -0.73 -1.42 -16.79
N ARG A 210 -0.20 -2.40 -16.03
CA ARG A 210 -0.81 -2.86 -14.76
C ARG A 210 -0.92 -1.75 -13.72
N ALA A 211 -0.09 -0.70 -13.82
CA ALA A 211 -0.27 0.50 -13.00
C ALA A 211 -1.60 1.23 -13.25
N VAL A 212 -2.26 0.97 -14.39
CA VAL A 212 -3.57 1.51 -14.77
C VAL A 212 -4.68 0.48 -14.62
N THR A 213 -4.47 -0.76 -15.08
CA THR A 213 -5.49 -1.82 -15.04
C THR A 213 -5.63 -2.47 -13.68
N GLY A 214 -4.60 -2.37 -12.83
CA GLY A 214 -4.49 -2.99 -11.53
C GLY A 214 -3.49 -4.13 -11.52
N TYR A 215 -2.82 -4.30 -10.38
CA TYR A 215 -2.08 -5.51 -10.09
C TYR A 215 -3.04 -6.49 -9.46
N THR A 216 -3.16 -7.69 -10.00
CA THR A 216 -3.88 -8.76 -9.32
C THR A 216 -3.12 -9.13 -8.06
N ASP A 217 -3.73 -8.87 -6.90
CA ASP A 217 -3.25 -9.33 -5.61
C ASP A 217 -3.40 -10.85 -5.54
N PRO A 218 -2.30 -11.62 -5.50
CA PRO A 218 -2.41 -13.09 -5.52
C PRO A 218 -3.20 -13.63 -4.33
N TYR A 219 -3.27 -12.85 -3.24
CA TYR A 219 -3.88 -13.17 -1.95
C TYR A 219 -5.41 -13.02 -1.90
N THR A 220 -5.95 -12.02 -2.59
CA THR A 220 -7.38 -11.68 -2.54
C THR A 220 -8.07 -11.83 -3.90
N GLY A 221 -7.29 -11.96 -4.98
CA GLY A 221 -7.76 -11.87 -6.36
C GLY A 221 -8.24 -10.46 -6.74
N GLU A 222 -8.15 -9.49 -5.82
CA GLU A 222 -8.57 -8.11 -6.06
C GLU A 222 -7.52 -7.35 -6.89
N GLN A 223 -7.97 -6.32 -7.59
CA GLN A 223 -7.10 -5.42 -8.31
C GLN A 223 -6.59 -4.34 -7.35
N ILE A 224 -5.30 -4.35 -7.07
CA ILE A 224 -4.64 -3.40 -6.17
C ILE A 224 -3.85 -2.35 -6.97
N SER A 225 -3.63 -1.18 -6.36
CA SER A 225 -2.91 -0.07 -6.98
C SER A 225 -1.41 -0.37 -7.13
N LEU A 226 -0.72 0.44 -7.96
CA LEU A 226 0.73 0.38 -8.11
C LEU A 226 1.46 0.47 -6.76
N PHE A 227 1.04 1.39 -5.89
CA PHE A 227 1.64 1.57 -4.58
C PHE A 227 1.45 0.36 -3.65
N GLN A 228 0.24 -0.22 -3.66
CA GLN A 228 -0.05 -1.42 -2.88
C GLN A 228 0.75 -2.61 -3.41
N ALA A 229 0.91 -2.72 -4.72
CA ALA A 229 1.76 -3.72 -5.35
C ALA A 229 3.23 -3.56 -4.93
N MET A 230 3.74 -2.32 -4.84
CA MET A 230 5.08 -2.04 -4.31
C MET A 230 5.23 -2.47 -2.85
N LYS A 231 4.25 -2.17 -1.99
CA LYS A 231 4.28 -2.59 -0.57
C LYS A 231 4.23 -4.11 -0.37
N LYS A 232 3.71 -4.83 -1.36
CA LYS A 232 3.62 -6.29 -1.39
C LYS A 232 4.74 -6.93 -2.22
N ASP A 233 5.75 -6.16 -2.62
CA ASP A 233 6.88 -6.61 -3.44
C ASP A 233 6.48 -7.30 -4.77
N LEU A 234 5.30 -6.98 -5.32
CA LEU A 234 4.84 -7.47 -6.62
C LEU A 234 5.49 -6.74 -7.80
N ILE A 235 6.19 -5.64 -7.52
CA ILE A 235 6.96 -4.85 -8.47
C ILE A 235 8.23 -4.35 -7.78
N VAL A 236 9.34 -4.31 -8.52
CA VAL A 236 10.61 -3.78 -8.02
C VAL A 236 10.41 -2.31 -7.58
N ARG A 237 10.84 -1.98 -6.36
CA ARG A 237 10.58 -0.68 -5.72
C ARG A 237 11.00 0.51 -6.59
N GLU A 238 12.23 0.51 -7.11
CA GLU A 238 12.74 1.60 -7.99
C GLU A 238 11.90 1.79 -9.26
N HIS A 239 11.49 0.68 -9.88
CA HIS A 239 10.63 0.72 -11.05
C HIS A 239 9.24 1.29 -10.69
N GLY A 240 8.68 0.88 -9.54
CA GLY A 240 7.42 1.39 -9.03
C GLY A 240 7.46 2.89 -8.71
N ILE A 241 8.51 3.38 -8.06
CA ILE A 241 8.72 4.80 -7.74
C ILE A 241 8.64 5.63 -9.03
N ARG A 242 9.39 5.25 -10.06
CA ARG A 242 9.40 5.95 -11.35
C ARG A 242 8.03 6.04 -12.03
N LEU A 243 7.26 4.95 -12.03
CA LEU A 243 5.91 4.95 -12.61
C LEU A 243 4.94 5.82 -11.79
N LEU A 244 5.09 5.80 -10.47
CA LEU A 244 4.23 6.54 -9.56
C LEU A 244 4.47 8.05 -9.64
N GLU A 245 5.74 8.43 -9.78
CA GLU A 245 6.18 9.79 -10.06
C GLU A 245 5.54 10.33 -11.36
N ALA A 246 5.58 9.53 -12.44
CA ALA A 246 4.93 9.89 -13.70
C ALA A 246 3.40 10.05 -13.55
N GLN A 247 2.73 9.22 -12.73
CA GLN A 247 1.30 9.37 -12.45
C GLN A 247 0.99 10.69 -11.74
N ILE A 248 1.75 11.03 -10.70
CA ILE A 248 1.57 12.29 -9.94
C ILE A 248 1.76 13.49 -10.86
N ALA A 249 2.86 13.52 -11.62
CA ALA A 249 3.17 14.62 -12.53
C ALA A 249 2.10 14.81 -13.62
N THR A 250 1.45 13.73 -14.06
CA THR A 250 0.41 13.75 -15.10
C THR A 250 -1.01 13.92 -14.57
N GLY A 251 -1.18 14.25 -13.28
CA GLY A 251 -2.45 14.74 -12.74
C GLY A 251 -2.98 14.03 -11.51
N GLY A 252 -2.37 12.95 -11.03
CA GLY A 252 -2.78 12.26 -9.80
C GLY A 252 -2.56 10.74 -9.85
N ILE A 253 -2.73 10.09 -8.70
CA ILE A 253 -2.52 8.65 -8.53
C ILE A 253 -3.67 7.88 -9.19
N ILE A 254 -3.38 6.78 -9.88
CA ILE A 254 -4.43 6.01 -10.57
C ILE A 254 -5.10 5.02 -9.60
N ASP A 255 -6.44 5.06 -9.56
CA ASP A 255 -7.29 4.05 -8.95
C ASP A 255 -7.66 3.00 -10.02
N PRO A 256 -7.10 1.78 -9.98
CA PRO A 256 -7.37 0.76 -11.00
C PRO A 256 -8.78 0.14 -10.87
N VAL A 257 -9.38 0.18 -9.68
CA VAL A 257 -10.71 -0.38 -9.44
C VAL A 257 -11.75 0.44 -10.16
N HIS A 258 -11.72 1.75 -9.91
CA HIS A 258 -12.65 2.70 -10.50
C HIS A 258 -12.15 3.27 -11.83
N SER A 259 -10.90 3.01 -12.24
CA SER A 259 -10.36 3.39 -13.56
C SER A 259 -10.29 4.90 -13.84
N HIS A 260 -9.89 5.68 -12.85
CA HIS A 260 -9.62 7.11 -12.98
C HIS A 260 -8.51 7.54 -12.01
N ARG A 261 -8.01 8.76 -12.17
CA ARG A 261 -7.03 9.33 -11.23
C ARG A 261 -7.74 9.92 -10.02
N VAL A 262 -7.10 9.83 -8.88
CA VAL A 262 -7.53 10.45 -7.63
C VAL A 262 -6.47 11.46 -7.18
N PRO A 263 -6.87 12.56 -6.53
CA PRO A 263 -5.91 13.46 -5.91
C PRO A 263 -5.20 12.79 -4.72
N VAL A 264 -4.06 13.36 -4.32
CA VAL A 264 -3.13 12.75 -3.35
C VAL A 264 -3.76 12.51 -1.98
N ASP A 265 -4.59 13.45 -1.51
CA ASP A 265 -5.36 13.36 -0.27
C ASP A 265 -6.35 12.18 -0.27
N VAL A 266 -7.07 11.99 -1.38
CA VAL A 266 -7.97 10.84 -1.56
C VAL A 266 -7.17 9.54 -1.69
N ALA A 267 -6.00 9.59 -2.34
CA ALA A 267 -5.10 8.44 -2.45
C ALA A 267 -4.61 7.97 -1.07
N TYR A 268 -4.29 8.89 -0.15
CA TYR A 268 -3.97 8.56 1.25
C TYR A 268 -5.13 7.86 1.95
N GLN A 269 -6.34 8.39 1.81
CA GLN A 269 -7.54 7.80 2.44
C GLN A 269 -7.83 6.38 1.94
N ARG A 270 -7.53 6.10 0.67
CA ARG A 270 -7.72 4.78 0.03
C ARG A 270 -6.51 3.85 0.19
N GLY A 271 -5.42 4.32 0.80
CA GLY A 271 -4.17 3.56 0.92
C GLY A 271 -3.50 3.28 -0.42
N TYR A 272 -3.77 4.09 -1.44
CA TYR A 272 -3.10 4.04 -2.75
C TYR A 272 -1.82 4.86 -2.79
N PHE A 273 -1.52 5.59 -1.72
CA PHE A 273 -0.31 6.36 -1.52
C PHE A 273 -0.13 6.63 -0.02
N ASP A 274 1.05 7.04 0.43
CA ASP A 274 1.27 7.48 1.82
C ASP A 274 2.30 8.62 1.94
N GLU A 275 2.36 9.22 3.11
CA GLU A 275 3.26 10.35 3.38
C GLU A 275 4.74 9.97 3.29
N GLU A 276 5.11 8.74 3.66
CA GLU A 276 6.49 8.28 3.58
C GLU A 276 6.97 8.28 2.14
N MET A 277 6.18 7.72 1.22
CA MET A 277 6.48 7.73 -0.21
C MET A 277 6.45 9.15 -0.79
N ASN A 278 5.55 10.02 -0.30
CA ASN A 278 5.55 11.42 -0.72
C ASN A 278 6.87 12.12 -0.38
N ARG A 279 7.42 11.89 0.83
CA ARG A 279 8.74 12.41 1.21
C ARG A 279 9.87 11.85 0.34
N VAL A 280 9.79 10.56 -0.02
CA VAL A 280 10.77 9.94 -0.94
C VAL A 280 10.75 10.63 -2.30
N LEU A 281 9.57 10.92 -2.85
CA LEU A 281 9.42 11.59 -4.14
C LEU A 281 9.77 13.09 -4.11
N GLU A 282 9.67 13.73 -2.95
CA GLU A 282 10.09 15.12 -2.73
C GLU A 282 11.63 15.25 -2.61
N ASP A 283 12.34 14.17 -2.27
CA ASP A 283 13.81 14.18 -2.14
C ASP A 283 14.50 14.07 -3.52
N PRO A 284 15.31 15.07 -3.93
CA PRO A 284 16.04 15.05 -5.20
C PRO A 284 17.30 14.14 -5.17
N SER A 285 17.26 13.05 -4.40
CA SER A 285 18.28 12.00 -4.42
C SER A 285 18.35 11.29 -5.78
N ASP A 286 19.43 10.54 -6.06
CA ASP A 286 19.55 9.84 -7.35
C ASP A 286 18.52 8.71 -7.51
N ASP A 287 17.96 8.19 -6.42
CA ASP A 287 16.99 7.09 -6.42
C ASP A 287 15.62 7.49 -7.03
N THR A 288 15.34 8.80 -7.16
CA THR A 288 14.11 9.32 -7.79
C THR A 288 14.31 9.78 -9.23
N LYS A 289 15.55 9.89 -9.73
CA LYS A 289 15.88 10.39 -11.08
C LYS A 289 15.86 9.27 -12.11
N GLY A 290 14.67 8.76 -12.39
CA GLY A 290 14.48 7.61 -13.29
C GLY A 290 14.47 7.92 -14.79
N PHE A 291 14.56 9.19 -15.20
CA PHE A 291 14.44 9.62 -16.60
C PHE A 291 15.73 10.27 -17.12
N PHE A 292 16.03 10.09 -18.40
CA PHE A 292 17.27 10.59 -19.00
C PHE A 292 16.98 11.63 -20.07
N ASP A 293 17.57 12.82 -19.96
CA ASP A 293 17.45 13.85 -21.01
C ASP A 293 18.41 13.55 -22.17
N PRO A 294 17.90 13.35 -23.41
CA PRO A 294 18.73 13.07 -24.58
C PRO A 294 19.68 14.21 -24.97
N ASN A 295 19.41 15.46 -24.57
CA ASN A 295 20.21 16.63 -24.95
C ASN A 295 21.35 16.89 -23.97
N THR A 296 21.06 16.86 -22.66
CA THR A 296 22.03 17.20 -21.60
C THR A 296 22.75 15.99 -21.03
N HIS A 297 22.22 14.78 -21.27
CA HIS A 297 22.69 13.53 -20.67
C HIS A 297 22.59 13.48 -19.14
N GLU A 298 21.67 14.25 -18.55
CA GLU A 298 21.37 14.25 -17.13
C GLU A 298 20.27 13.23 -16.77
N ASN A 299 20.37 12.63 -15.59
CA ASN A 299 19.26 11.91 -14.96
C ASN A 299 18.36 12.91 -14.26
N LEU A 300 17.05 12.82 -14.51
CA LEU A 300 16.02 13.74 -14.08
C LEU A 300 14.81 12.98 -13.54
N THR A 301 14.02 13.69 -12.74
CA THR A 301 12.62 13.36 -12.44
C THR A 301 11.76 13.52 -13.70
N TYR A 302 10.64 12.82 -13.79
CA TYR A 302 9.64 12.99 -14.85
C TYR A 302 9.16 14.43 -14.92
N LEU A 303 8.93 15.08 -13.76
CA LEU A 303 8.49 16.46 -13.71
C LEU A 303 9.55 17.42 -14.28
N GLN A 304 10.82 17.24 -13.93
CA GLN A 304 11.92 18.03 -14.49
C GLN A 304 12.04 17.82 -16.01
N LEU A 305 11.88 16.59 -16.50
CA LEU A 305 11.91 16.33 -17.93
C LEU A 305 10.71 16.96 -18.65
N LEU A 306 9.52 16.91 -18.04
CA LEU A 306 8.31 17.53 -18.55
C LEU A 306 8.40 19.07 -18.60
N GLU A 307 9.05 19.71 -17.63
CA GLU A 307 9.32 21.17 -17.65
C GLU A 307 10.20 21.58 -18.83
N ARG A 308 11.01 20.66 -19.36
CA ARG A 308 11.87 20.85 -20.54
C ARG A 308 11.15 20.56 -21.87
N CYS A 309 9.94 20.00 -21.83
CA CYS A 309 9.12 19.76 -23.01
C CYS A 309 8.38 21.03 -23.45
N VAL A 310 8.00 21.08 -24.72
CA VAL A 310 7.15 22.14 -25.27
C VAL A 310 5.78 21.58 -25.64
N GLU A 311 4.75 22.33 -25.30
CA GLU A 311 3.38 22.01 -25.65
C GLU A 311 3.15 22.31 -27.14
N ASP A 312 2.67 21.31 -27.87
CA ASP A 312 2.20 21.47 -29.25
C ASP A 312 0.88 22.26 -29.23
N PRO A 313 0.82 23.49 -29.80
CA PRO A 313 -0.37 24.33 -29.75
C PRO A 313 -1.59 23.73 -30.47
N GLU A 314 -1.39 22.78 -31.39
CA GLU A 314 -2.49 22.11 -32.11
C GLU A 314 -3.13 21.00 -31.29
N THR A 315 -2.34 20.26 -30.52
CA THR A 315 -2.78 19.02 -29.86
C THR A 315 -2.83 19.12 -28.33
N GLY A 316 -2.17 20.13 -27.74
CA GLY A 316 -1.98 20.27 -26.30
C GLY A 316 -1.05 19.21 -25.70
N LEU A 317 -0.32 18.46 -26.53
CA LEU A 317 0.59 17.39 -26.11
C LEU A 317 1.99 17.94 -25.84
N TYR A 318 2.67 17.40 -24.82
CA TYR A 318 4.03 17.85 -24.49
C TYR A 318 5.03 17.03 -25.27
N MET A 319 5.90 17.71 -26.00
CA MET A 319 6.89 17.12 -26.89
C MET A 319 8.30 17.35 -26.32
N LEU A 320 9.05 16.26 -26.15
CA LEU A 320 10.44 16.32 -25.76
C LEU A 320 11.27 16.85 -26.93
N GLN A 321 11.92 17.98 -26.74
CA GLN A 321 12.78 18.55 -27.78
C GLN A 321 14.06 17.73 -27.91
N VAL A 322 14.47 17.43 -29.13
CA VAL A 322 15.80 16.87 -29.41
C VAL A 322 16.53 17.80 -30.36
N VAL A 323 17.71 18.27 -29.93
CA VAL A 323 18.60 19.14 -30.71
C VAL A 323 19.73 18.35 -31.36
N LYS A 324 20.24 18.81 -32.51
CA LYS A 324 21.44 18.18 -33.09
C LYS A 324 22.68 18.58 -32.29
N LYS A 325 23.70 17.71 -32.34
CA LYS A 325 25.00 17.98 -31.70
C LYS A 325 25.59 19.29 -32.24
N GLY A 326 25.67 20.31 -31.38
CA GLY A 326 26.23 21.63 -31.69
C GLY A 326 25.23 22.79 -31.62
N GLU A 327 23.93 22.52 -31.46
CA GLU A 327 22.88 23.54 -31.35
C GLU A 327 22.57 23.92 -29.89
N THR A 328 22.08 25.15 -29.69
CA THR A 328 21.78 25.69 -28.36
C THR A 328 20.43 25.18 -27.86
N TYR A 329 20.46 24.28 -26.88
CA TYR A 329 19.26 23.81 -26.18
C TYR A 329 18.87 24.78 -25.06
N VAL A 330 17.70 25.43 -25.17
CA VAL A 330 17.23 26.46 -24.23
C VAL A 330 16.21 25.88 -23.26
N TYR A 331 16.60 25.68 -22.02
CA TYR A 331 15.74 25.20 -20.92
C TYR A 331 16.04 25.97 -19.62
N ILE A 332 15.19 25.87 -18.60
CA ILE A 332 15.51 26.41 -17.27
C ILE A 332 16.37 25.36 -16.54
N ASP A 333 17.66 25.61 -16.41
CA ASP A 333 18.57 24.71 -15.69
C ASP A 333 18.48 24.93 -14.17
N GLU A 334 18.94 23.94 -13.41
CA GLU A 334 18.95 24.01 -11.95
C GLU A 334 19.85 25.15 -11.45
N ALA A 335 20.91 25.49 -12.19
CA ALA A 335 21.79 26.62 -11.86
C ALA A 335 21.04 27.97 -11.92
N THR A 336 20.18 28.18 -12.91
CA THR A 336 19.34 29.37 -13.07
C THR A 336 18.26 29.40 -12.00
N ARG A 337 17.66 28.25 -11.69
CA ARG A 337 16.71 28.13 -10.58
C ARG A 337 17.37 28.46 -9.25
N GLN A 338 18.57 27.95 -8.98
CA GLN A 338 19.35 28.27 -7.79
C GLN A 338 19.76 29.75 -7.76
N ALA A 339 20.15 30.34 -8.88
CA ALA A 339 20.45 31.76 -8.97
C ALA A 339 19.24 32.62 -8.60
N LEU A 340 18.05 32.30 -9.12
CA LEU A 340 16.80 32.99 -8.79
C LEU A 340 16.33 32.71 -7.35
N ARG A 341 16.56 31.51 -6.80
CA ARG A 341 16.26 31.18 -5.39
C ARG A 341 17.18 31.87 -4.40
N SER A 342 18.46 32.05 -4.77
CA SER A 342 19.47 32.67 -3.92
C SER A 342 19.23 34.18 -3.69
N LYS A 343 18.44 34.81 -4.56
CA LYS A 343 18.08 36.22 -4.45
C LYS A 343 16.67 36.35 -3.87
N THR A 344 16.59 37.16 -2.82
CA THR A 344 15.35 37.42 -2.10
C THR A 344 15.02 38.90 -2.11
N THR A 345 13.74 39.24 -2.14
CA THR A 345 13.25 40.60 -1.96
C THR A 345 12.17 40.64 -0.88
N LYS A 346 12.07 41.77 -0.18
CA LYS A 346 10.99 42.00 0.79
C LYS A 346 9.80 42.61 0.06
N MET A 347 8.69 41.89 0.01
CA MET A 347 7.46 42.39 -0.61
C MET A 347 6.69 43.26 0.37
N HIS A 348 6.08 44.35 -0.12
CA HIS A 348 5.28 45.26 0.70
C HIS A 348 3.78 45.17 0.43
N VAL A 349 3.39 44.43 -0.61
CA VAL A 349 2.01 44.30 -1.10
C VAL A 349 1.73 42.84 -1.48
N GLY A 350 0.44 42.50 -1.58
CA GLY A 350 0.00 41.20 -2.08
C GLY A 350 0.12 40.05 -1.10
N MET A 351 -0.01 38.83 -1.62
CA MET A 351 0.00 37.59 -0.83
C MET A 351 1.28 37.38 0.00
N PHE A 352 2.37 38.07 -0.36
CA PHE A 352 3.67 38.02 0.30
C PHE A 352 3.98 39.29 1.13
N ALA A 353 2.98 40.10 1.47
CA ALA A 353 3.18 41.34 2.18
C ALA A 353 3.99 41.14 3.48
N GLN A 354 5.05 41.95 3.64
CA GLN A 354 6.02 41.93 4.74
C GLN A 354 6.90 40.66 4.83
N GLN A 355 6.80 39.75 3.87
CA GLN A 355 7.63 38.55 3.80
C GLN A 355 8.86 38.78 2.91
N VAL A 356 9.95 38.08 3.24
CA VAL A 356 11.15 37.99 2.39
C VAL A 356 10.99 36.74 1.54
N VAL A 357 10.90 36.92 0.23
CA VAL A 357 10.56 35.85 -0.72
C VAL A 357 11.61 35.78 -1.81
N SER A 358 11.93 34.56 -2.27
CA SER A 358 12.89 34.37 -3.35
C SER A 358 12.30 34.80 -4.71
N PHE A 359 13.14 35.13 -5.68
CA PHE A 359 12.65 35.55 -6.99
C PHE A 359 11.97 34.40 -7.72
N TRP A 360 12.44 33.17 -7.49
CA TRP A 360 11.81 31.98 -8.02
C TRP A 360 10.39 31.78 -7.48
N ASP A 361 10.20 31.98 -6.18
CA ASP A 361 8.89 31.80 -5.54
C ASP A 361 7.92 32.91 -5.97
N LEU A 362 8.42 34.13 -6.20
CA LEU A 362 7.63 35.20 -6.80
C LEU A 362 7.21 34.88 -8.23
N LEU A 363 8.14 34.43 -9.09
CA LEU A 363 7.84 34.06 -10.48
C LEU A 363 6.91 32.85 -10.58
N SER A 364 6.96 31.95 -9.60
CA SER A 364 6.10 30.75 -9.52
C SER A 364 4.80 31.01 -8.77
N SER A 365 4.54 32.26 -8.37
CA SER A 365 3.32 32.64 -7.68
C SER A 365 2.14 32.82 -8.64
N PRO A 366 0.89 32.82 -8.13
CA PRO A 366 -0.31 33.06 -8.93
C PRO A 366 -0.35 34.40 -9.69
N TYR A 367 0.56 35.35 -9.42
CA TYR A 367 0.67 36.60 -10.16
C TYR A 367 1.16 36.43 -11.59
N PHE A 368 1.82 35.32 -11.95
CA PHE A 368 2.38 35.09 -13.28
C PHE A 368 1.75 33.85 -13.93
N THR A 369 1.55 33.90 -15.25
CA THR A 369 1.22 32.69 -16.02
C THR A 369 2.51 31.96 -16.39
N GLU A 370 2.42 30.66 -16.68
CA GLU A 370 3.61 29.85 -17.00
C GLU A 370 4.28 30.32 -18.31
N GLU A 371 3.53 30.86 -19.27
CA GLU A 371 4.07 31.45 -20.50
C GLU A 371 4.89 32.70 -20.17
N ARG A 372 4.34 33.60 -19.36
CA ARG A 372 5.01 34.84 -18.96
C ARG A 372 6.26 34.56 -18.12
N LYS A 373 6.21 33.55 -17.25
CA LYS A 373 7.36 33.07 -16.49
C LYS A 373 8.48 32.57 -17.42
N LYS A 374 8.15 31.73 -18.40
CA LYS A 374 9.12 31.23 -19.39
C LYS A 374 9.77 32.37 -20.18
N GLU A 375 8.97 33.34 -20.65
CA GLU A 375 9.45 34.52 -21.38
C GLU A 375 10.48 35.33 -20.56
N LEU A 376 10.14 35.63 -19.29
CA LEU A 376 11.00 36.42 -18.41
C LEU A 376 12.32 35.69 -18.07
N VAL A 377 12.26 34.38 -17.82
CA VAL A 377 13.45 33.58 -17.53
C VAL A 377 14.33 33.41 -18.78
N GLN A 378 13.73 33.31 -19.97
CA GLN A 378 14.45 33.29 -21.24
C GLN A 378 15.18 34.62 -21.50
N GLY A 379 14.52 35.76 -21.28
CA GLY A 379 15.15 37.08 -21.40
C GLY A 379 16.35 37.27 -20.45
N TYR A 380 16.29 36.68 -19.26
CA TYR A 380 17.44 36.64 -18.35
C TYR A 380 18.58 35.76 -18.86
N LYS A 381 18.26 34.55 -19.37
CA LYS A 381 19.27 33.63 -19.93
C LYS A 381 19.96 34.18 -21.18
N ALA A 382 19.21 34.87 -22.03
CA ALA A 382 19.73 35.55 -23.22
C ALA A 382 20.62 36.77 -22.89
N ARG A 383 20.70 37.17 -21.60
CA ARG A 383 21.33 38.41 -21.10
C ARG A 383 20.66 39.69 -21.62
N ASP A 384 19.46 39.60 -22.17
CA ASP A 384 18.65 40.73 -22.62
C ASP A 384 18.12 41.56 -21.43
N VAL A 385 17.91 40.89 -20.29
CA VAL A 385 17.42 41.50 -19.05
C VAL A 385 18.38 41.13 -17.92
N SER A 386 18.96 42.14 -17.27
CA SER A 386 19.75 41.92 -16.06
C SER A 386 18.87 41.43 -14.90
N LEU A 387 19.47 40.73 -13.93
CA LEU A 387 18.75 40.22 -12.76
C LEU A 387 18.01 41.32 -11.98
N GLU A 388 18.58 42.54 -11.93
CA GLU A 388 17.98 43.71 -11.29
C GLU A 388 16.80 44.28 -12.08
N GLN A 389 16.88 44.29 -13.41
CA GLN A 389 15.76 44.69 -14.27
C GLN A 389 14.62 43.67 -14.20
N LEU A 390 14.96 42.38 -14.18
CA LEU A 390 13.98 41.31 -14.02
C LEU A 390 13.25 41.43 -12.68
N LEU A 391 13.98 41.68 -11.59
CA LEU A 391 13.39 41.96 -10.27
C LEU A 391 12.39 43.11 -10.37
N LYS A 392 12.80 44.24 -10.93
CA LYS A 392 11.95 45.43 -11.04
C LYS A 392 10.66 45.11 -11.81
N VAL A 393 10.77 44.39 -12.92
CA VAL A 393 9.62 43.98 -13.73
C VAL A 393 8.67 43.08 -12.93
N ILE A 394 9.19 42.08 -12.20
CA ILE A 394 8.39 41.18 -11.36
C ILE A 394 7.69 41.96 -10.25
N THR A 395 8.42 42.77 -9.48
CA THR A 395 7.84 43.52 -8.35
C THR A 395 6.81 44.53 -8.81
N THR A 396 7.08 45.24 -9.92
CA THR A 396 6.12 46.22 -10.49
C THR A 396 4.85 45.53 -10.98
N MET A 397 4.93 44.36 -11.62
CA MET A 397 3.73 43.62 -12.03
C MET A 397 2.87 43.19 -10.84
N VAL A 398 3.48 42.75 -9.74
CA VAL A 398 2.74 42.42 -8.50
C VAL A 398 2.08 43.69 -7.93
N GLU A 399 2.82 44.79 -7.82
CA GLU A 399 2.30 46.06 -7.32
C GLU A 399 1.15 46.61 -8.15
N GLU A 400 1.26 46.58 -9.48
CA GLU A 400 0.21 47.01 -10.41
C GLU A 400 -1.05 46.15 -10.27
N THR A 401 -0.89 44.82 -10.17
CA THR A 401 -2.01 43.88 -9.98
C THR A 401 -2.74 44.15 -8.67
N GLU A 402 -2.01 44.38 -7.59
CA GLU A 402 -2.58 44.72 -6.27
C GLU A 402 -3.31 46.07 -6.29
N GLN A 403 -2.69 47.11 -6.86
CA GLN A 403 -3.30 48.44 -6.89
C GLN A 403 -4.57 48.47 -7.73
N ARG A 404 -4.57 47.77 -8.88
CA ARG A 404 -5.73 47.69 -9.78
C ARG A 404 -6.94 47.05 -9.11
N ASN A 405 -6.72 46.07 -8.23
CA ASN A 405 -7.78 45.26 -7.62
C ASN A 405 -8.25 45.71 -6.22
N LYS A 406 -7.63 46.72 -5.62
CA LYS A 406 -8.07 47.30 -4.33
C LYS A 406 -9.40 48.06 -4.40
N GLY A 407 -9.79 48.50 -5.59
CA GLY A 407 -11.01 49.30 -5.81
C GLY A 407 -12.33 48.51 -5.72
N ILE A 408 -12.28 47.19 -5.90
CA ILE A 408 -13.47 46.34 -5.89
C ILE A 408 -13.69 45.80 -4.47
N ARG A 409 -14.79 46.17 -3.82
CA ARG A 409 -15.12 45.79 -2.42
C ARG A 409 -16.43 45.01 -2.33
N LEU A 410 -16.47 44.05 -1.41
CA LEU A 410 -17.58 43.14 -1.16
C LEU A 410 -17.90 43.08 0.33
N ALA A 411 -19.18 43.03 0.70
CA ALA A 411 -19.58 42.82 2.09
C ALA A 411 -19.32 41.37 2.54
N ALA A 412 -18.74 41.19 3.72
CA ALA A 412 -18.38 39.92 4.36
C ALA A 412 -18.84 39.89 5.84
N ILE A 413 -18.49 38.84 6.60
CA ILE A 413 -18.97 38.59 7.97
C ILE A 413 -18.71 39.73 8.97
N GLY A 414 -17.61 40.48 8.83
CA GLY A 414 -17.21 41.52 9.78
C GLY A 414 -17.03 42.92 9.20
N GLY A 415 -17.30 43.12 7.91
CA GLY A 415 -16.96 44.35 7.19
C GLY A 415 -16.89 44.17 5.67
N GLU A 416 -16.08 44.99 5.00
CA GLU A 416 -15.81 44.88 3.55
C GLU A 416 -14.48 44.19 3.26
N VAL A 417 -14.43 43.35 2.22
CA VAL A 417 -13.23 42.68 1.71
C VAL A 417 -12.99 43.06 0.25
N THR A 418 -11.73 43.23 -0.16
CA THR A 418 -11.38 43.61 -1.54
C THR A 418 -11.22 42.38 -2.45
N ALA A 419 -11.35 42.56 -3.77
CA ALA A 419 -11.05 41.48 -4.72
C ALA A 419 -9.58 41.05 -4.68
N ALA A 420 -8.65 42.01 -4.51
CA ALA A 420 -7.23 41.71 -4.27
C ALA A 420 -7.04 40.80 -3.05
N GLU A 421 -7.79 41.06 -1.98
CA GLU A 421 -7.72 40.27 -0.75
C GLU A 421 -8.25 38.84 -0.93
N LEU A 422 -9.36 38.67 -1.65
CA LEU A 422 -9.86 37.34 -2.00
C LEU A 422 -8.87 36.54 -2.87
N PHE A 423 -8.16 37.22 -3.78
CA PHE A 423 -7.10 36.61 -4.58
C PHE A 423 -5.91 36.19 -3.71
N ASN A 424 -5.46 37.08 -2.82
CA ASN A 424 -4.34 36.82 -1.90
C ASN A 424 -4.63 35.67 -0.93
N SER A 425 -5.88 35.50 -0.53
CA SER A 425 -6.38 34.39 0.28
C SER A 425 -6.58 33.08 -0.50
N GLY A 426 -6.38 33.08 -1.83
CA GLY A 426 -6.56 31.91 -2.70
C GLY A 426 -8.02 31.52 -2.94
N ILE A 427 -8.97 32.44 -2.73
CA ILE A 427 -10.41 32.18 -2.88
C ILE A 427 -10.84 32.36 -4.35
N ILE A 428 -10.15 33.24 -5.08
CA ILE A 428 -10.34 33.46 -6.53
C ILE A 428 -9.01 33.31 -7.26
N ASP A 429 -9.04 32.83 -8.50
CA ASP A 429 -7.86 32.67 -9.34
C ASP A 429 -7.58 33.92 -10.20
N LYS A 430 -6.42 33.96 -10.86
CA LYS A 430 -6.01 35.10 -11.68
C LYS A 430 -6.94 35.33 -12.87
N LYS A 431 -7.44 34.25 -13.50
CA LYS A 431 -8.40 34.34 -14.60
C LYS A 431 -9.70 35.03 -14.17
N THR A 432 -10.25 34.65 -13.01
CA THR A 432 -11.43 35.31 -12.44
C THR A 432 -11.13 36.77 -12.09
N LEU A 433 -9.96 37.06 -11.51
CA LEU A 433 -9.54 38.42 -11.18
C LEU A 433 -9.45 39.33 -12.41
N ASP A 434 -8.87 38.83 -13.50
CA ASP A 434 -8.72 39.56 -14.76
C ASP A 434 -10.10 39.78 -15.42
N ALA A 435 -10.97 38.75 -15.44
CA ALA A 435 -12.31 38.81 -16.02
C ALA A 435 -13.25 39.85 -15.34
N LEU A 436 -13.01 40.21 -14.08
CA LEU A 436 -13.79 41.23 -13.36
C LEU A 436 -13.74 42.62 -14.00
N HIS A 437 -12.73 42.86 -14.85
CA HIS A 437 -12.57 44.13 -15.56
C HIS A 437 -13.23 44.13 -16.94
N GLU A 438 -13.59 42.97 -17.47
CA GLU A 438 -14.24 42.82 -18.78
C GLU A 438 -15.78 42.83 -18.69
N GLY A 439 -16.35 42.79 -17.47
CA GLY A 439 -17.79 42.80 -17.19
C GLY A 439 -18.20 43.71 -16.02
N THR A 440 -19.51 43.80 -15.76
CA THR A 440 -20.08 44.65 -14.69
C THR A 440 -19.85 44.06 -13.29
N GLY A 441 -18.65 44.34 -12.74
CA GLY A 441 -18.31 44.58 -11.33
C GLY A 441 -18.96 43.76 -10.19
N GLY A 442 -18.12 43.11 -9.39
CA GLY A 442 -18.30 42.81 -7.94
C GLY A 442 -19.51 41.96 -7.51
N GLN A 443 -20.73 42.33 -7.86
CA GLN A 443 -21.96 41.61 -7.50
C GLN A 443 -22.00 40.18 -8.05
N ASP A 444 -21.34 39.91 -9.18
CA ASP A 444 -21.23 38.57 -9.73
C ASP A 444 -20.36 37.65 -8.87
N LEU A 445 -19.33 38.18 -8.20
CA LEU A 445 -18.49 37.38 -7.27
C LEU A 445 -19.28 36.86 -6.08
N ARG A 446 -20.17 37.68 -5.51
CA ARG A 446 -20.99 37.27 -4.35
C ARG A 446 -22.00 36.17 -4.71
N ARG A 447 -22.38 36.06 -5.98
CA ARG A 447 -23.27 35.00 -6.48
C ARG A 447 -22.55 33.66 -6.65
N LEU A 448 -21.22 33.66 -6.77
CA LEU A 448 -20.44 32.44 -6.88
C LEU A 448 -20.54 31.62 -5.58
N PRO A 449 -21.05 30.37 -5.62
CA PRO A 449 -21.25 29.56 -4.42
C PRO A 449 -19.98 29.32 -3.61
N HIS A 450 -18.82 29.15 -4.29
CA HIS A 450 -17.54 28.92 -3.63
C HIS A 450 -17.01 30.16 -2.91
N VAL A 451 -17.25 31.37 -3.44
CA VAL A 451 -16.87 32.63 -2.78
C VAL A 451 -17.81 32.94 -1.60
N LYS A 452 -19.12 32.69 -1.76
CA LYS A 452 -20.13 32.98 -0.73
C LYS A 452 -19.84 32.27 0.60
N VAL A 453 -19.33 31.04 0.58
CA VAL A 453 -18.97 30.30 1.81
C VAL A 453 -17.87 31.02 2.59
N TYR A 454 -16.89 31.61 1.91
CA TYR A 454 -15.82 32.35 2.57
C TYR A 454 -16.24 33.76 3.01
N LEU A 455 -17.20 34.38 2.32
CA LEU A 455 -17.74 35.69 2.70
C LEU A 455 -18.74 35.63 3.85
N GLU A 456 -19.64 34.63 3.86
CA GLU A 456 -20.82 34.57 4.75
C GLU A 456 -20.90 33.28 5.56
N GLY A 457 -20.38 32.16 5.06
CA GLY A 457 -20.40 30.83 5.71
C GLY A 457 -21.43 29.87 5.11
N SER A 458 -21.27 28.56 5.37
CA SER A 458 -22.16 27.50 4.90
C SER A 458 -23.43 27.29 5.75
N GLY A 459 -23.54 28.04 6.87
CA GLY A 459 -24.66 28.04 7.82
C GLY A 459 -24.43 27.17 9.06
N CYS A 460 -24.74 27.68 10.25
CA CYS A 460 -24.65 26.96 11.53
C CYS A 460 -25.99 26.28 11.91
N ILE A 461 -26.00 25.45 12.96
CA ILE A 461 -27.24 24.86 13.49
C ILE A 461 -28.03 25.99 14.14
N ALA A 462 -29.22 26.28 13.60
CA ALA A 462 -30.04 27.43 13.99
C ALA A 462 -30.93 27.16 15.21
N GLY A 463 -31.30 25.91 15.44
CA GLY A 463 -32.19 25.53 16.54
C GLY A 463 -32.47 24.04 16.56
N LEU A 464 -33.52 23.66 17.28
CA LEU A 464 -33.93 22.27 17.49
C LEU A 464 -35.31 22.02 16.88
N THR A 465 -35.56 20.76 16.53
CA THR A 465 -36.89 20.31 16.16
C THR A 465 -37.24 18.99 16.82
N THR A 466 -38.46 18.85 17.31
CA THR A 466 -38.97 17.59 17.84
C THR A 466 -39.64 16.80 16.72
N PRO A 467 -39.19 15.58 16.40
CA PRO A 467 -39.77 14.79 15.30
C PRO A 467 -41.26 14.46 15.50
N SER A 468 -41.72 14.38 16.75
CA SER A 468 -43.10 14.08 17.14
C SER A 468 -44.05 15.26 16.89
N THR A 469 -43.66 16.48 17.27
CA THR A 469 -44.53 17.66 17.20
C THR A 469 -44.20 18.61 16.04
N ARG A 470 -43.05 18.44 15.37
CA ARG A 470 -42.46 19.39 14.40
C ARG A 470 -42.35 20.82 14.92
N GLU A 471 -42.36 21.00 16.23
CA GLU A 471 -42.10 22.30 16.84
C GLU A 471 -40.65 22.68 16.57
N VAL A 472 -40.41 23.94 16.21
CA VAL A 472 -39.07 24.51 16.07
C VAL A 472 -38.80 25.34 17.31
N LEU A 473 -37.66 25.13 17.94
CA LEU A 473 -37.30 25.79 19.19
C LEU A 473 -35.90 26.39 19.09
N SER A 474 -35.69 27.54 19.74
CA SER A 474 -34.33 28.01 19.99
C SER A 474 -33.62 27.11 21.02
N PHE A 475 -32.29 27.12 21.05
CA PHE A 475 -31.54 26.33 22.04
C PHE A 475 -31.89 26.71 23.48
N TYR A 476 -32.11 28.01 23.72
CA TYR A 476 -32.45 28.52 25.04
C TYR A 476 -33.85 28.07 25.48
N GLU A 477 -34.84 28.16 24.58
CA GLU A 477 -36.21 27.68 24.85
C GLU A 477 -36.27 26.17 25.08
N ALA A 478 -35.58 25.39 24.26
CA ALA A 478 -35.53 23.94 24.41
C ALA A 478 -34.90 23.53 25.74
N SER A 479 -33.90 24.27 26.21
CA SER A 479 -33.33 24.05 27.53
C SER A 479 -34.30 24.40 28.65
N ARG A 480 -35.04 25.52 28.54
CA ARG A 480 -36.11 25.87 29.50
C ARG A 480 -37.24 24.83 29.54
N LYS A 481 -37.51 24.16 28.43
CA LYS A 481 -38.46 23.03 28.34
C LYS A 481 -37.89 21.69 28.82
N GLY A 482 -36.61 21.64 29.21
CA GLY A 482 -35.95 20.41 29.70
C GLY A 482 -35.60 19.39 28.62
N LEU A 483 -35.70 19.76 27.33
CA LEU A 483 -35.36 18.86 26.21
C LEU A 483 -33.86 18.68 26.03
N ILE A 484 -33.07 19.69 26.40
CA ILE A 484 -31.61 19.64 26.39
C ILE A 484 -31.01 20.31 27.63
N PRO A 485 -29.85 19.84 28.13
CA PRO A 485 -29.15 20.50 29.23
C PRO A 485 -28.71 21.93 28.89
N MET A 486 -28.76 22.85 29.85
CA MET A 486 -28.34 24.26 29.65
C MET A 486 -26.87 24.37 29.23
N GLY A 487 -26.01 23.49 29.74
CA GLY A 487 -24.61 23.42 29.31
C GLY A 487 -24.45 23.13 27.82
N PHE A 488 -25.33 22.29 27.25
CA PHE A 488 -25.34 21.97 25.82
C PHE A 488 -25.92 23.11 24.99
N ALA A 489 -27.01 23.73 25.45
CA ALA A 489 -27.58 24.92 24.81
C ALA A 489 -26.54 26.06 24.72
N ALA A 490 -25.80 26.31 25.80
CA ALA A 490 -24.75 27.32 25.82
C ALA A 490 -23.63 27.03 24.80
N GLN A 491 -23.22 25.76 24.63
CA GLN A 491 -22.19 25.39 23.65
C GLN A 491 -22.63 25.66 22.20
N LEU A 492 -23.91 25.39 21.87
CA LEU A 492 -24.44 25.65 20.53
C LEU A 492 -24.66 27.14 20.27
N LEU A 493 -25.06 27.91 21.29
CA LEU A 493 -25.12 29.38 21.19
C LEU A 493 -23.72 29.99 21.04
N GLU A 494 -22.71 29.50 21.77
CA GLU A 494 -21.31 29.89 21.60
C GLU A 494 -20.83 29.59 20.17
N ALA A 495 -21.22 28.44 19.62
CA ALA A 495 -20.93 28.09 18.23
C ALA A 495 -21.57 29.06 17.23
N GLN A 496 -22.84 29.44 17.42
CA GLN A 496 -23.50 30.46 16.59
C GLN A 496 -22.77 31.81 16.66
N ALA A 497 -22.50 32.31 17.87
CA ALA A 497 -21.81 33.58 18.09
C ALA A 497 -20.41 33.60 17.43
N ALA A 498 -19.66 32.51 17.52
CA ALA A 498 -18.33 32.38 16.90
C ALA A 498 -18.35 32.29 15.37
N THR A 499 -19.53 32.14 14.76
CA THR A 499 -19.72 32.22 13.30
C THR A 499 -20.22 33.58 12.82
N GLY A 500 -20.52 34.49 13.75
CA GLY A 500 -20.79 35.92 13.49
C GLY A 500 -22.13 36.40 14.00
N PHE A 501 -23.14 35.53 14.11
CA PHE A 501 -24.50 35.93 14.46
C PHE A 501 -25.22 34.84 15.25
N LEU A 502 -26.10 35.23 16.15
CA LEU A 502 -27.11 34.36 16.74
C LEU A 502 -28.32 34.27 15.81
N LEU A 503 -28.88 33.06 15.68
CA LEU A 503 -29.99 32.79 14.78
C LEU A 503 -31.27 32.62 15.57
N ASP A 504 -32.29 33.43 15.26
CA ASP A 504 -33.63 33.22 15.77
C ASP A 504 -34.43 32.35 14.78
N PRO A 505 -34.68 31.06 15.10
CA PRO A 505 -35.36 30.16 14.18
C PRO A 505 -36.83 30.52 13.93
N HIS A 506 -37.43 31.42 14.70
CA HIS A 506 -38.82 31.88 14.50
C HIS A 506 -38.91 33.09 13.57
N SER A 507 -38.11 34.12 13.81
CA SER A 507 -38.14 35.35 13.01
C SER A 507 -37.21 35.32 11.79
N HIS A 508 -36.34 34.32 11.70
CA HIS A 508 -35.32 34.15 10.67
C HIS A 508 -34.34 35.33 10.57
N LYS A 509 -34.12 36.00 11.70
CA LYS A 509 -33.16 37.11 11.82
C LYS A 509 -31.81 36.62 12.31
N ARG A 510 -30.77 37.29 11.83
CA ARG A 510 -29.40 37.21 12.36
C ARG A 510 -29.22 38.37 13.31
N LEU A 511 -28.95 38.08 14.57
CA LEU A 511 -28.83 39.07 15.64
C LEU A 511 -27.41 39.05 16.20
N SER A 512 -26.90 40.21 16.60
CA SER A 512 -25.74 40.28 17.49
C SER A 512 -26.10 39.75 18.89
N VAL A 513 -25.10 39.50 19.73
CA VAL A 513 -25.34 38.99 21.10
C VAL A 513 -26.22 39.93 21.91
N ASP A 514 -25.95 41.24 21.85
CA ASP A 514 -26.71 42.24 22.60
C ASP A 514 -28.17 42.36 22.08
N GLU A 515 -28.37 42.28 20.76
CA GLU A 515 -29.72 42.28 20.17
C GLU A 515 -30.50 41.00 20.53
N ALA A 516 -29.84 39.85 20.60
CA ALA A 516 -30.46 38.59 20.97
C ALA A 516 -30.91 38.56 22.44
N VAL A 517 -30.10 39.15 23.35
CA VAL A 517 -30.48 39.32 24.76
C VAL A 517 -31.66 40.28 24.87
N ALA A 518 -31.62 41.43 24.18
CA ALA A 518 -32.73 42.39 24.17
C ALA A 518 -34.03 41.80 23.59
N ALA A 519 -33.93 40.90 22.62
CA ALA A 519 -35.06 40.17 22.03
C ALA A 519 -35.54 38.97 22.88
N GLY A 520 -34.85 38.63 23.97
CA GLY A 520 -35.18 37.49 24.83
C GLY A 520 -34.84 36.12 24.23
N LEU A 521 -34.05 36.07 23.15
CA LEU A 521 -33.59 34.83 22.52
C LEU A 521 -32.58 34.09 23.42
N VAL A 522 -31.86 34.84 24.25
CA VAL A 522 -30.88 34.32 25.22
C VAL A 522 -31.07 35.02 26.57
N GLY A 523 -30.92 34.28 27.67
CA GLY A 523 -30.92 34.84 29.02
C GLY A 523 -29.67 35.68 29.33
N GLU A 524 -29.81 36.66 30.22
CA GLU A 524 -28.71 37.53 30.66
C GLU A 524 -27.54 36.72 31.26
N GLU A 525 -27.81 35.53 31.84
CA GLU A 525 -26.77 34.67 32.41
C GLU A 525 -25.72 34.16 31.39
N LEU A 526 -26.04 34.15 30.08
CA LEU A 526 -25.13 33.69 29.03
C LEU A 526 -24.46 34.85 28.27
N GLN A 527 -24.85 36.11 28.51
CA GLN A 527 -24.39 37.25 27.72
C GLN A 527 -22.87 37.39 27.71
N GLU A 528 -22.22 37.37 28.88
CA GLU A 528 -20.75 37.52 28.98
C GLU A 528 -20.01 36.40 28.22
N ARG A 529 -20.50 35.16 28.33
CA ARG A 529 -19.92 34.00 27.64
C ARG A 529 -20.04 34.13 26.12
N LEU A 530 -21.21 34.57 25.64
CA LEU A 530 -21.47 34.73 24.21
C LEU A 530 -20.72 35.92 23.61
N LEU A 531 -20.60 37.04 24.34
CA LEU A 531 -19.77 38.17 23.92
C LEU A 531 -18.30 37.75 23.79
N ASN A 532 -17.81 36.87 24.66
CA ASN A 532 -16.46 36.32 24.53
C ASN A 532 -16.33 35.42 23.28
N ALA A 533 -17.36 34.62 22.95
CA ALA A 533 -17.37 33.81 21.73
C ALA A 533 -17.49 34.67 20.45
N GLU A 534 -18.25 35.77 20.48
CA GLU A 534 -18.40 36.71 19.35
C GLU A 534 -17.06 37.39 18.98
N LYS A 535 -16.15 37.58 19.94
CA LYS A 535 -14.78 38.05 19.66
C LYS A 535 -14.02 37.12 18.71
N ALA A 536 -14.42 35.86 18.57
CA ALA A 536 -13.82 34.95 17.58
C ALA A 536 -14.05 35.41 16.13
N THR A 537 -15.05 36.24 15.85
CA THR A 537 -15.28 36.83 14.52
C THR A 537 -14.82 38.27 14.40
N ARG A 538 -15.06 39.09 15.44
CA ARG A 538 -14.65 40.51 15.46
C ARG A 538 -13.14 40.70 15.73
N GLY A 539 -12.52 39.69 16.30
CA GLY A 539 -11.12 39.67 16.72
C GLY A 539 -10.93 40.05 18.18
N TYR A 540 -9.82 39.57 18.75
CA TYR A 540 -9.40 39.85 20.12
C TYR A 540 -8.39 40.98 20.14
N THR A 541 -8.56 41.96 21.00
CA THR A 541 -7.58 43.04 21.14
C THR A 541 -6.39 42.55 21.97
N ASP A 542 -5.18 42.65 21.42
CA ASP A 542 -3.94 42.42 22.18
C ASP A 542 -3.77 43.53 23.23
N PRO A 543 -3.69 43.20 24.53
CA PRO A 543 -3.49 44.19 25.58
C PRO A 543 -2.17 44.98 25.44
N ASP A 544 -1.15 44.38 24.82
CA ASP A 544 0.19 44.97 24.74
C ASP A 544 0.31 45.91 23.53
N THR A 545 -0.25 45.51 22.38
CA THR A 545 -0.05 46.20 21.09
C THR A 545 -1.29 46.93 20.59
N GLY A 546 -2.48 46.63 21.13
CA GLY A 546 -3.76 47.15 20.63
C GLY A 546 -4.19 46.57 19.28
N HIS A 547 -3.42 45.65 18.69
CA HIS A 547 -3.76 45.02 17.42
C HIS A 547 -4.86 43.96 17.56
N THR A 548 -5.65 43.80 16.50
CA THR A 548 -6.67 42.76 16.38
C THR A 548 -6.01 41.41 16.11
N MET A 549 -6.27 40.43 16.96
CA MET A 549 -5.77 39.06 16.88
C MET A 549 -6.87 38.08 16.49
N SER A 550 -6.49 37.01 15.80
CA SER A 550 -7.35 35.86 15.56
C SER A 550 -7.63 35.07 16.84
N LEU A 551 -8.66 34.21 16.80
CA LEU A 551 -9.00 33.30 17.91
C LEU A 551 -7.81 32.43 18.33
N PHE A 552 -7.05 31.95 17.35
CA PHE A 552 -5.88 31.12 17.57
C PHE A 552 -4.75 31.88 18.25
N GLN A 553 -4.44 33.10 17.80
CA GLN A 553 -3.44 33.96 18.44
C GLN A 553 -3.83 34.32 19.88
N ALA A 554 -5.12 34.60 20.11
CA ALA A 554 -5.66 34.83 21.44
C ALA A 554 -5.51 33.60 22.36
N MET A 555 -5.66 32.38 21.82
CA MET A 555 -5.39 31.14 22.53
C MET A 555 -3.91 31.00 22.90
N GLN A 556 -2.99 31.29 21.97
CA GLN A 556 -1.54 31.24 22.24
C GLN A 556 -1.12 32.24 23.33
N ARG A 557 -1.73 33.44 23.33
CA ARG A 557 -1.56 34.48 24.37
C ARG A 557 -2.33 34.18 25.67
N LYS A 558 -3.02 33.04 25.77
CA LYS A 558 -3.84 32.62 26.92
C LYS A 558 -4.98 33.59 27.29
N LEU A 559 -5.42 34.42 26.35
CA LEU A 559 -6.62 35.26 26.51
C LEU A 559 -7.90 34.44 26.44
N VAL A 560 -7.86 33.31 25.71
CA VAL A 560 -8.95 32.35 25.62
C VAL A 560 -8.47 30.98 26.09
N LYS A 561 -9.28 30.29 26.89
CA LYS A 561 -8.99 28.91 27.31
C LYS A 561 -8.86 28.00 26.09
N ARG A 562 -7.82 27.17 26.07
CA ARG A 562 -7.50 26.26 24.95
C ARG A 562 -8.70 25.40 24.52
N GLU A 563 -9.46 24.85 25.47
CA GLU A 563 -10.62 24.00 25.17
C GLU A 563 -11.72 24.75 24.40
N LEU A 564 -12.02 25.98 24.82
CA LEU A 564 -13.02 26.83 24.15
C LEU A 564 -12.52 27.23 22.76
N ALA A 565 -11.27 27.70 22.66
CA ALA A 565 -10.69 28.11 21.39
C ALA A 565 -10.70 26.97 20.36
N LEU A 566 -10.29 25.76 20.73
CA LEU A 566 -10.32 24.61 19.82
C LEU A 566 -11.75 24.23 19.39
N ARG A 567 -12.73 24.30 20.30
CA ARG A 567 -14.14 24.07 19.95
C ARG A 567 -14.65 25.10 18.95
N LEU A 568 -14.32 26.37 19.14
CA LEU A 568 -14.74 27.45 18.23
C LEU A 568 -14.02 27.37 16.87
N LEU A 569 -12.75 26.99 16.83
CA LEU A 569 -12.02 26.73 15.57
C LEU A 569 -12.65 25.58 14.77
N GLU A 570 -13.05 24.49 15.45
CA GLU A 570 -13.78 23.37 14.85
C GLU A 570 -15.11 23.85 14.22
N VAL A 571 -15.85 24.72 14.91
CA VAL A 571 -17.10 25.32 14.39
C VAL A 571 -16.85 26.21 13.18
N GLN A 572 -15.83 27.07 13.22
CA GLN A 572 -15.50 27.96 12.10
C GLN A 572 -15.18 27.16 10.83
N MET A 573 -14.44 26.08 10.99
CA MET A 573 -14.10 25.18 9.89
C MET A 573 -15.28 24.43 9.32
N ALA A 574 -16.12 23.83 10.18
CA ALA A 574 -17.34 23.16 9.74
C ALA A 574 -18.30 24.13 9.02
N THR A 575 -18.21 25.43 9.30
CA THR A 575 -19.03 26.48 8.67
C THR A 575 -18.35 27.22 7.51
N GLY A 576 -17.19 26.74 7.04
CA GLY A 576 -16.59 27.14 5.77
C GLY A 576 -15.09 27.46 5.80
N GLY A 577 -14.52 27.81 6.95
CA GLY A 577 -13.10 28.19 7.05
C GLY A 577 -12.79 29.02 8.30
N ILE A 578 -11.50 29.19 8.60
CA ILE A 578 -11.03 29.96 9.76
C ILE A 578 -11.34 31.44 9.56
N VAL A 579 -11.86 32.12 10.58
CA VAL A 579 -12.17 33.55 10.45
C VAL A 579 -10.90 34.38 10.59
N ASP A 580 -10.66 35.27 9.60
CA ASP A 580 -9.67 36.34 9.69
C ASP A 580 -10.38 37.63 10.13
N PRO A 581 -10.25 38.03 11.40
CA PRO A 581 -10.91 39.23 11.90
C PRO A 581 -10.32 40.52 11.34
N GLN A 582 -9.08 40.51 10.85
CA GLN A 582 -8.42 41.68 10.27
C GLN A 582 -8.96 41.98 8.86
N HIS A 583 -9.25 40.94 8.09
CA HIS A 583 -9.73 41.06 6.70
C HIS A 583 -11.22 40.71 6.56
N HIS A 584 -11.92 40.50 7.66
CA HIS A 584 -13.37 40.35 7.78
C HIS A 584 -14.01 39.20 6.97
N HIS A 585 -13.25 38.19 6.58
CA HIS A 585 -13.72 37.04 5.81
C HIS A 585 -13.12 35.73 6.34
N ARG A 586 -13.62 34.59 5.88
CA ARG A 586 -13.06 33.27 6.22
C ARG A 586 -11.95 32.90 5.25
N LEU A 587 -10.91 32.28 5.77
CA LEU A 587 -9.76 31.78 5.05
C LEU A 587 -9.86 30.27 4.84
N PRO A 588 -9.45 29.77 3.66
CA PRO A 588 -9.03 28.38 3.50
C PRO A 588 -7.91 28.03 4.48
N LEU A 589 -7.78 26.75 4.82
CA LEU A 589 -6.86 26.28 5.85
C LEU A 589 -5.39 26.67 5.56
N ASP A 590 -4.95 26.55 4.32
CA ASP A 590 -3.58 26.92 3.92
C ASP A 590 -3.31 28.42 4.01
N ALA A 591 -4.31 29.25 3.70
CA ALA A 591 -4.21 30.69 3.86
C ALA A 591 -4.20 31.07 5.35
N ALA A 592 -5.00 30.39 6.18
CA ALA A 592 -5.01 30.59 7.63
C ALA A 592 -3.65 30.24 8.26
N TYR A 593 -3.02 29.14 7.83
CA TYR A 593 -1.67 28.77 8.27
C TYR A 593 -0.62 29.81 7.86
N ARG A 594 -0.60 30.23 6.58
CA ARG A 594 0.35 31.25 6.09
C ARG A 594 0.23 32.59 6.82
N ARG A 595 -0.95 32.92 7.32
CA ARG A 595 -1.22 34.16 8.08
C ARG A 595 -1.03 34.02 9.59
N GLY A 596 -0.58 32.85 10.07
CA GLY A 596 -0.44 32.59 11.50
C GLY A 596 -1.76 32.60 12.27
N CYS A 597 -2.88 32.34 11.56
CA CYS A 597 -4.17 32.06 12.19
C CYS A 597 -4.28 30.58 12.63
N LEU A 598 -3.31 29.75 12.26
CA LEU A 598 -3.09 28.38 12.73
C LEU A 598 -1.58 28.11 12.79
N ASP A 599 -1.16 27.17 13.62
CA ASP A 599 0.22 26.62 13.64
C ASP A 599 0.27 25.18 13.12
N GLN A 600 1.47 24.62 13.08
CA GLN A 600 1.73 23.28 12.55
C GLN A 600 1.05 22.19 13.39
N ASP A 601 0.88 22.40 14.69
CA ASP A 601 0.24 21.43 15.60
C ASP A 601 -1.29 21.48 15.51
N THR A 602 -1.86 22.66 15.29
CA THR A 602 -3.31 22.88 15.26
C THR A 602 -3.89 22.65 13.87
N TYR A 603 -3.09 22.81 12.80
CA TYR A 603 -3.50 22.51 11.43
C TYR A 603 -4.10 21.09 11.29
N PRO A 604 -3.41 19.98 11.65
CA PRO A 604 -3.96 18.63 11.50
C PRO A 604 -5.16 18.35 12.41
N LEU A 605 -5.17 18.95 13.62
CA LEU A 605 -6.28 18.81 14.58
C LEU A 605 -7.60 19.37 14.05
N VAL A 606 -7.51 20.25 13.06
CA VAL A 606 -8.62 21.00 12.49
C VAL A 606 -8.88 20.61 11.02
N ALA A 607 -7.88 20.07 10.32
CA ALA A 607 -7.99 19.55 8.95
C ALA A 607 -8.67 18.17 8.89
N GLU A 608 -8.34 17.27 9.82
CA GLU A 608 -8.75 15.87 9.72
C GLU A 608 -9.88 15.52 10.70
N GLN A 609 -11.02 15.06 10.16
CA GLN A 609 -12.18 14.67 10.97
C GLN A 609 -11.90 13.49 11.93
N LYS A 610 -10.88 12.66 11.65
CA LYS A 610 -10.44 11.56 12.53
C LYS A 610 -9.55 12.04 13.68
N CYS A 611 -8.77 13.10 13.47
CA CYS A 611 -7.89 13.71 14.48
C CYS A 611 -8.57 14.83 15.28
N MET A 612 -9.72 15.32 14.79
CA MET A 612 -10.63 16.18 15.54
C MET A 612 -11.11 15.44 16.81
N ASN A 613 -10.66 15.89 17.97
CA ASN A 613 -11.25 15.46 19.24
C ASN A 613 -12.74 15.79 19.22
N LYS A 614 -13.59 14.79 19.46
CA LYS A 614 -15.04 14.95 19.53
C LYS A 614 -15.43 15.83 20.74
N ARG A 615 -15.59 17.14 20.52
CA ARG A 615 -15.75 18.20 21.56
C ARG A 615 -17.20 18.57 21.87
N PHE A 616 -18.16 18.06 21.11
CA PHE A 616 -19.58 18.16 21.37
C PHE A 616 -20.13 16.82 21.84
N VAL A 617 -21.35 16.80 22.38
CA VAL A 617 -22.04 15.58 22.81
C VAL A 617 -23.41 15.55 22.15
N ASP A 618 -23.78 14.45 21.51
CA ASP A 618 -25.11 14.30 20.95
C ASP A 618 -26.12 14.10 22.11
N PRO A 619 -27.14 14.96 22.25
CA PRO A 619 -28.09 14.88 23.35
C PRO A 619 -28.96 13.60 23.31
N ASN A 620 -29.14 12.98 22.14
CA ASN A 620 -29.95 11.77 21.99
C ASN A 620 -29.20 10.49 22.36
N THR A 621 -27.89 10.43 22.08
CA THR A 621 -27.08 9.21 22.21
C THR A 621 -26.02 9.29 23.30
N GLN A 622 -25.79 10.49 23.86
CA GLN A 622 -24.68 10.79 24.77
C GLN A 622 -23.29 10.48 24.18
N GLU A 623 -23.20 10.25 22.87
CA GLU A 623 -21.94 10.05 22.16
C GLU A 623 -21.20 11.39 22.06
N LYS A 624 -19.90 11.40 22.34
CA LYS A 624 -19.06 12.53 21.94
C LYS A 624 -19.04 12.57 20.42
N VAL A 625 -19.26 13.76 19.84
CA VAL A 625 -19.33 14.01 18.39
C VAL A 625 -18.59 15.30 18.02
N THR A 626 -18.26 15.46 16.74
CA THR A 626 -17.78 16.74 16.19
C THR A 626 -18.96 17.66 15.85
N TYR A 627 -18.71 18.96 15.69
CA TYR A 627 -19.75 19.89 15.26
C TYR A 627 -20.28 19.57 13.86
N GLN A 628 -19.39 19.11 12.96
CA GLN A 628 -19.78 18.69 11.61
C GLN A 628 -20.71 17.47 11.65
N GLU A 629 -20.41 16.47 12.48
CA GLU A 629 -21.29 15.31 12.68
C GLU A 629 -22.68 15.74 13.21
N LEU A 630 -22.75 16.74 14.10
CA LEU A 630 -24.03 17.31 14.54
C LEU A 630 -24.79 18.03 13.42
N GLN A 631 -24.07 18.76 12.56
CA GLN A 631 -24.69 19.39 11.38
C GLN A 631 -25.22 18.36 10.38
N GLU A 632 -24.50 17.26 10.15
CA GLU A 632 -24.93 16.16 9.28
C GLU A 632 -26.16 15.42 9.82
N ARG A 633 -26.28 15.33 11.16
CA ARG A 633 -27.47 14.79 11.85
C ARG A 633 -28.65 15.78 11.86
N SER A 634 -28.43 17.05 11.51
CA SER A 634 -29.46 18.09 11.46
C SER A 634 -30.25 18.07 10.14
N ARG A 635 -31.49 18.55 10.17
CA ARG A 635 -32.35 18.69 8.98
C ARG A 635 -32.36 20.13 8.51
N ARG A 636 -32.21 20.37 7.21
CA ARG A 636 -32.41 21.70 6.63
C ARG A 636 -33.90 21.98 6.47
N ASP A 637 -34.34 23.12 7.00
CA ASP A 637 -35.69 23.60 6.77
C ASP A 637 -35.87 24.06 5.31
N GLU A 638 -36.93 23.61 4.64
CA GLU A 638 -37.14 23.83 3.19
C GLU A 638 -37.42 25.31 2.86
N LYS A 639 -37.96 26.09 3.81
CA LYS A 639 -38.29 27.51 3.59
C LYS A 639 -37.11 28.43 3.80
N THR A 640 -36.23 28.11 4.74
CA THR A 640 -35.17 29.02 5.20
C THR A 640 -33.76 28.53 4.91
N GLY A 641 -33.59 27.25 4.63
CA GLY A 641 -32.30 26.60 4.38
C GLY A 641 -31.43 26.43 5.64
N TRP A 642 -31.96 26.76 6.82
CA TRP A 642 -31.26 26.66 8.11
C TRP A 642 -31.28 25.23 8.65
N ALA A 643 -30.21 24.82 9.35
CA ALA A 643 -30.10 23.49 9.93
C ALA A 643 -30.75 23.43 11.31
N LEU A 644 -31.67 22.49 11.52
CA LEU A 644 -32.38 22.24 12.79
C LEU A 644 -32.07 20.83 13.28
N PHE A 645 -31.60 20.70 14.52
CA PHE A 645 -31.18 19.41 15.09
C PHE A 645 -32.36 18.63 15.73
N PRO A 646 -32.57 17.34 15.40
CA PRO A 646 -33.69 16.55 15.93
C PRO A 646 -33.41 15.97 17.34
N VAL A 647 -34.35 16.11 18.29
CA VAL A 647 -34.24 15.53 19.67
C VAL A 647 -35.32 14.47 19.94
N LEU A 648 -34.97 13.33 20.55
CA LEU A 648 -35.84 12.19 20.89
C LEU A 648 -36.18 12.16 22.40
N GLU A 649 -37.40 11.76 22.77
CA GLU A 649 -37.83 11.62 24.18
C GLU A 649 -37.38 10.26 24.79
N HIS A 650 -36.89 10.27 26.04
CA HIS A 650 -36.13 9.20 26.74
C HIS A 650 -36.97 8.00 27.26
N GLU A 651 -36.65 6.73 26.93
CA GLU A 651 -37.20 5.53 27.64
C GLU A 651 -36.40 4.18 27.61
N LEU A 652 -35.09 4.08 27.28
CA LEU A 652 -34.39 2.76 27.15
C LEU A 652 -32.97 2.67 27.75
N GLU A 653 -32.82 2.18 28.99
CA GLU A 653 -31.51 1.98 29.67
C GLU A 653 -31.16 0.53 30.09
N SER A 654 -31.96 -0.51 29.78
CA SER A 654 -31.85 -1.81 30.48
C SER A 654 -31.15 -3.00 29.77
N GLN A 655 -30.42 -2.81 28.67
CA GLN A 655 -29.86 -3.93 27.88
C GLN A 655 -28.32 -4.03 27.77
N PHE A 656 -27.54 -3.18 28.44
CA PHE A 656 -26.08 -3.15 28.29
C PHE A 656 -25.32 -3.77 29.48
N ILE A 657 -24.28 -4.57 29.22
CA ILE A 657 -23.27 -4.96 30.23
C ILE A 657 -22.21 -3.86 30.20
N ASP A 658 -22.22 -3.00 31.22
CA ASP A 658 -21.25 -1.93 31.38
C ASP A 658 -19.82 -2.47 31.62
N GLU A 659 -18.83 -1.64 31.26
CA GLU A 659 -17.40 -1.94 31.43
C GLU A 659 -17.02 -2.16 32.90
N ASP A 660 -17.74 -1.55 33.84
CA ASP A 660 -17.49 -1.71 35.28
C ASP A 660 -17.85 -3.13 35.77
N THR A 661 -18.98 -3.69 35.30
CA THR A 661 -19.39 -5.07 35.56
C THR A 661 -18.39 -6.08 35.00
N ARG A 662 -17.85 -5.80 33.80
CA ARG A 662 -16.84 -6.65 33.17
C ARG A 662 -15.55 -6.69 33.98
N ARG A 663 -15.02 -5.51 34.36
CA ARG A 663 -13.79 -5.41 35.15
C ARG A 663 -13.90 -6.13 36.50
N ALA A 664 -15.06 -6.07 37.14
CA ALA A 664 -15.28 -6.76 38.41
C ALA A 664 -15.23 -8.30 38.28
N LEU A 665 -15.75 -8.85 37.18
CA LEU A 665 -15.72 -10.31 36.91
C LEU A 665 -14.34 -10.80 36.42
N GLU A 666 -13.56 -9.94 35.76
CA GLU A 666 -12.18 -10.23 35.34
C GLU A 666 -11.19 -10.19 36.52
N ALA A 667 -11.45 -9.35 37.53
CA ALA A 667 -10.60 -9.20 38.71
C ALA A 667 -10.66 -10.43 39.65
N GLU A 668 -11.80 -11.12 39.73
CA GLU A 668 -11.98 -12.26 40.63
C GLU A 668 -11.40 -13.56 40.05
N ARG A 669 -10.45 -14.19 40.75
CA ARG A 669 -9.73 -15.39 40.30
C ARG A 669 -10.03 -16.60 41.18
N VAL A 670 -10.36 -17.73 40.55
CA VAL A 670 -10.86 -18.91 41.25
C VAL A 670 -9.98 -20.14 40.97
N ASP A 671 -9.67 -20.92 42.01
CA ASP A 671 -8.84 -22.13 41.91
C ASP A 671 -9.68 -23.34 41.48
N VAL A 672 -9.42 -23.86 40.27
CA VAL A 672 -10.19 -24.95 39.69
C VAL A 672 -9.52 -26.30 39.95
N ARG A 673 -10.23 -27.21 40.64
CA ARG A 673 -9.69 -28.52 41.06
C ARG A 673 -10.01 -29.68 40.11
N VAL A 674 -10.81 -29.44 39.07
CA VAL A 674 -11.31 -30.46 38.14
C VAL A 674 -11.38 -29.93 36.70
N GLY A 675 -11.22 -30.81 35.71
CA GLY A 675 -11.31 -30.49 34.28
C GLY A 675 -10.14 -29.73 33.67
N ARG A 676 -10.36 -29.11 32.50
CA ARG A 676 -9.32 -28.45 31.69
C ARG A 676 -8.52 -27.38 32.47
N PHE A 677 -9.18 -26.72 33.42
CA PHE A 677 -8.56 -25.69 34.25
C PHE A 677 -7.96 -26.25 35.56
N LYS A 678 -7.82 -27.57 35.70
CA LYS A 678 -7.29 -28.21 36.93
C LYS A 678 -5.89 -27.69 37.28
N GLY A 679 -5.77 -27.10 38.48
CA GLY A 679 -4.53 -26.52 38.99
C GLY A 679 -4.21 -25.13 38.45
N GLN A 680 -5.14 -24.51 37.69
CA GLN A 680 -5.05 -23.15 37.20
C GLN A 680 -5.97 -22.21 38.01
N ARG A 681 -5.67 -20.90 37.99
CA ARG A 681 -6.46 -19.84 38.64
C ARG A 681 -7.08 -18.86 37.62
N PRO A 682 -8.01 -19.30 36.75
CA PRO A 682 -8.68 -18.44 35.77
C PRO A 682 -9.62 -17.43 36.44
N SER A 683 -9.97 -16.35 35.73
CA SER A 683 -10.95 -15.38 36.20
C SER A 683 -12.39 -15.89 36.06
N VAL A 684 -13.31 -15.33 36.84
CA VAL A 684 -14.74 -15.67 36.73
C VAL A 684 -15.27 -15.32 35.33
N TRP A 685 -14.77 -14.23 34.73
CA TRP A 685 -15.08 -13.86 33.35
C TRP A 685 -14.59 -14.89 32.32
N GLU A 686 -13.37 -15.41 32.48
CA GLU A 686 -12.83 -16.47 31.61
C GLU A 686 -13.65 -17.76 31.73
N LEU A 687 -14.08 -18.11 32.94
CA LEU A 687 -14.92 -19.29 33.17
C LEU A 687 -16.34 -19.13 32.61
N LEU A 688 -16.93 -17.94 32.68
CA LEU A 688 -18.24 -17.63 32.09
C LEU A 688 -18.23 -17.67 30.56
N ASN A 689 -17.10 -17.36 29.93
CA ASN A 689 -16.89 -17.43 28.48
C ASN A 689 -16.28 -18.77 28.03
N SER A 690 -16.19 -19.76 28.91
CA SER A 690 -15.65 -21.08 28.58
C SER A 690 -16.71 -22.02 28.00
N GLU A 691 -16.27 -23.08 27.33
CA GLU A 691 -17.11 -24.16 26.80
C GLU A 691 -17.94 -24.91 27.86
N TYR A 692 -17.66 -24.67 29.15
CA TYR A 692 -18.44 -25.22 30.25
C TYR A 692 -19.81 -24.52 30.36
N VAL A 693 -19.93 -23.21 30.09
CA VAL A 693 -21.13 -22.37 30.34
C VAL A 693 -21.79 -21.91 29.03
N THR A 694 -23.12 -21.99 28.93
CA THR A 694 -23.88 -21.54 27.74
C THR A 694 -24.23 -20.05 27.79
N GLU A 695 -24.39 -19.39 26.64
CA GLU A 695 -24.69 -17.94 26.55
C GLU A 695 -25.97 -17.53 27.29
N ASN A 696 -27.03 -18.34 27.23
CA ASN A 696 -28.25 -18.09 28.01
C ASN A 696 -28.00 -18.14 29.52
N LYS A 697 -27.14 -19.06 29.96
CA LYS A 697 -26.79 -19.20 31.39
C LYS A 697 -25.87 -18.06 31.83
N LYS A 698 -24.98 -17.59 30.96
CA LYS A 698 -24.13 -16.41 31.18
C LYS A 698 -24.95 -15.14 31.39
N LEU A 699 -25.94 -14.87 30.52
CA LEU A 699 -26.84 -13.72 30.69
C LEU A 699 -27.66 -13.80 31.99
N GLU A 700 -28.10 -14.99 32.38
CA GLU A 700 -28.80 -15.22 33.65
C GLU A 700 -27.88 -14.93 34.86
N LEU A 701 -26.64 -15.40 34.82
CA LEU A 701 -25.65 -15.20 35.89
C LEU A 701 -25.21 -13.73 36.00
N VAL A 702 -25.08 -13.01 34.89
CA VAL A 702 -24.76 -11.57 34.88
C VAL A 702 -25.94 -10.72 35.39
N ARG A 703 -27.19 -11.06 35.04
CA ARG A 703 -28.37 -10.40 35.63
C ARG A 703 -28.47 -10.62 37.14
N LYS A 704 -28.14 -11.83 37.60
CA LYS A 704 -28.07 -12.17 39.03
C LYS A 704 -26.95 -11.42 39.75
N TYR A 705 -25.82 -11.17 39.08
CA TYR A 705 -24.74 -10.33 39.59
C TYR A 705 -25.17 -8.85 39.72
N LYS A 706 -25.82 -8.30 38.68
CA LYS A 706 -26.27 -6.89 38.67
C LYS A 706 -27.34 -6.54 39.69
N THR A 707 -28.05 -7.53 40.24
CA THR A 707 -29.14 -7.32 41.21
C THR A 707 -28.64 -7.29 42.66
N ASP A 708 -27.50 -7.90 42.98
CA ASP A 708 -26.88 -7.88 44.32
C ASP A 708 -25.38 -8.17 44.18
N THR A 709 -24.58 -7.11 44.01
CA THR A 709 -23.14 -7.18 43.73
C THR A 709 -22.32 -7.89 44.81
N ALA A 710 -22.77 -7.92 46.06
CA ALA A 710 -21.97 -8.44 47.19
C ALA A 710 -22.13 -9.95 47.42
N HIS A 711 -23.36 -10.51 47.29
CA HIS A 711 -23.62 -11.93 47.56
C HIS A 711 -23.83 -12.79 46.31
N ALA A 712 -23.88 -12.18 45.12
CA ALA A 712 -24.10 -12.91 43.88
C ALA A 712 -22.83 -13.55 43.29
N LEU A 713 -21.65 -12.97 43.50
CA LEU A 713 -20.41 -13.47 42.90
C LEU A 713 -20.06 -14.89 43.38
N GLU A 714 -20.16 -15.14 44.69
CA GLU A 714 -19.90 -16.46 45.28
C GLU A 714 -20.91 -17.53 44.79
N LYS A 715 -22.17 -17.12 44.56
CA LYS A 715 -23.21 -17.98 43.97
C LYS A 715 -22.91 -18.30 42.51
N VAL A 716 -22.44 -17.32 41.73
CA VAL A 716 -22.04 -17.50 40.32
C VAL A 716 -20.87 -18.48 40.23
N VAL A 717 -19.84 -18.32 41.08
CA VAL A 717 -18.68 -19.21 41.14
C VAL A 717 -19.08 -20.65 41.49
N LYS A 718 -19.97 -20.83 42.47
CA LYS A 718 -20.46 -22.16 42.88
C LYS A 718 -21.20 -22.90 41.76
N VAL A 719 -22.06 -22.19 41.02
CA VAL A 719 -22.80 -22.75 39.87
C VAL A 719 -21.85 -23.17 38.74
N ILE A 720 -20.80 -22.38 38.49
CA ILE A 720 -19.78 -22.72 37.49
C ILE A 720 -19.01 -24.00 37.90
N PHE A 721 -18.67 -24.16 39.18
CA PHE A 721 -18.00 -25.36 39.67
C PHE A 721 -18.81 -26.64 39.52
N GLU A 722 -20.11 -26.58 39.80
CA GLU A 722 -21.02 -27.72 39.64
C GLU A 722 -21.08 -28.16 38.16
N ILE A 723 -21.18 -27.20 37.23
CA ILE A 723 -21.18 -27.47 35.78
C ILE A 723 -19.87 -28.15 35.33
N ILE A 724 -18.72 -27.69 35.81
CA ILE A 724 -17.42 -28.27 35.45
C ILE A 724 -17.28 -29.68 36.05
N SER A 725 -17.64 -29.87 37.33
CA SER A 725 -17.47 -31.16 38.00
C SER A 725 -18.42 -32.25 37.47
N GLU A 726 -19.61 -31.90 37.00
CA GLU A 726 -20.53 -32.87 36.38
C GLU A 726 -20.06 -33.30 34.99
N LYS A 727 -19.53 -32.36 34.19
CA LYS A 727 -19.01 -32.69 32.84
C LYS A 727 -17.78 -33.61 32.88
N GLU A 728 -16.94 -33.51 33.92
CA GLU A 728 -15.65 -34.23 34.00
C GLU A 728 -15.72 -35.64 34.61
N LYS A 729 -16.76 -35.97 35.39
CA LYS A 729 -16.95 -37.33 35.93
C LYS A 729 -17.15 -38.40 34.85
N ASN A 730 -17.43 -37.99 33.62
CA ASN A 730 -17.79 -38.88 32.51
C ASN A 730 -16.63 -39.23 31.56
N THR A 731 -15.35 -38.90 31.84
CA THR A 731 -14.27 -39.22 30.85
C THR A 731 -12.90 -39.53 31.48
N LYS A 732 -12.40 -40.78 31.34
CA LYS A 732 -10.98 -41.14 31.57
C LYS A 732 -10.21 -41.01 30.25
N ARG A 733 -9.42 -39.94 30.03
CA ARG A 733 -8.57 -39.77 28.82
C ARG A 733 -7.09 -39.98 29.15
N LEU A 734 -6.38 -40.76 28.32
CA LEU A 734 -4.92 -40.95 28.35
C LEU A 734 -4.23 -39.92 27.44
N TRP A 735 -3.11 -39.33 27.89
CA TRP A 735 -2.48 -38.17 27.26
C TRP A 735 -1.00 -38.39 26.91
N PHE A 736 -0.57 -37.86 25.77
CA PHE A 736 0.80 -37.80 25.26
C PHE A 736 1.26 -36.34 25.16
N ARG A 737 2.57 -36.10 25.25
CA ARG A 737 3.15 -34.76 25.04
C ARG A 737 3.39 -34.54 23.53
N GLY A 738 2.74 -33.52 22.97
CA GLY A 738 2.99 -33.03 21.61
C GLY A 738 4.00 -31.88 21.57
N ILE A 739 4.00 -31.12 20.47
CA ILE A 739 4.97 -30.05 20.20
C ILE A 739 4.72 -28.81 21.08
N ARG A 740 3.46 -28.42 21.27
CA ARG A 740 3.01 -27.30 22.14
C ARG A 740 1.90 -27.68 23.11
N LYS A 741 1.14 -28.75 22.83
CA LYS A 741 -0.03 -29.19 23.63
C LYS A 741 0.03 -30.67 23.98
N GLN A 742 -0.82 -31.10 24.91
CA GLN A 742 -1.05 -32.53 25.18
C GLN A 742 -2.06 -33.12 24.19
N ILE A 743 -1.86 -34.38 23.82
CA ILE A 743 -2.58 -35.09 22.76
C ILE A 743 -3.24 -36.32 23.35
N THR A 744 -4.48 -36.60 22.97
CA THR A 744 -5.18 -37.79 23.45
C THR A 744 -4.74 -39.05 22.69
N ALA A 745 -4.78 -40.21 23.36
CA ALA A 745 -4.54 -41.49 22.71
C ALA A 745 -5.54 -41.76 21.55
N SER A 746 -6.79 -41.31 21.69
CA SER A 746 -7.79 -41.37 20.62
C SER A 746 -7.42 -40.54 19.40
N GLU A 747 -6.79 -39.37 19.59
CA GLU A 747 -6.35 -38.54 18.47
C GLU A 747 -5.20 -39.20 17.70
N LEU A 748 -4.26 -39.83 18.41
CA LEU A 748 -3.18 -40.58 17.74
C LEU A 748 -3.71 -41.76 16.92
N LEU A 749 -4.83 -42.38 17.33
CA LEU A 749 -5.49 -43.41 16.54
C LEU A 749 -6.18 -42.82 15.30
N THR A 750 -6.89 -41.70 15.44
CA THR A 750 -7.53 -40.98 14.32
C THR A 750 -6.50 -40.46 13.32
N SER A 751 -5.30 -40.14 13.77
CA SER A 751 -4.15 -39.77 12.93
C SER A 751 -3.37 -40.96 12.37
N SER A 752 -3.85 -42.20 12.57
CA SER A 752 -3.17 -43.44 12.12
C SER A 752 -1.72 -43.60 12.62
N ILE A 753 -1.37 -42.96 13.75
CA ILE A 753 -0.02 -43.03 14.34
C ILE A 753 0.11 -44.24 15.26
N ILE A 754 -0.96 -44.60 15.95
CA ILE A 754 -1.06 -45.81 16.78
C ILE A 754 -2.19 -46.70 16.26
N THR A 755 -2.10 -48.00 16.49
CA THR A 755 -3.13 -48.96 16.06
C THR A 755 -4.19 -49.17 17.15
N LYS A 756 -5.33 -49.75 16.76
CA LYS A 756 -6.41 -50.06 17.70
C LYS A 756 -5.96 -51.02 18.82
N GLU A 757 -5.05 -51.94 18.50
CA GLU A 757 -4.45 -52.88 19.46
C GLU A 757 -3.59 -52.14 20.49
N THR A 758 -2.78 -51.17 20.04
CA THR A 758 -1.96 -50.36 20.95
C THR A 758 -2.79 -49.45 21.86
N LEU A 759 -3.92 -48.93 21.38
CA LEU A 759 -4.86 -48.16 22.21
C LEU A 759 -5.50 -49.06 23.28
N GLN A 760 -5.92 -50.28 22.91
CA GLN A 760 -6.46 -51.25 23.87
C GLN A 760 -5.42 -51.69 24.91
N ALA A 761 -4.16 -51.85 24.52
CA ALA A 761 -3.05 -52.15 25.44
C ALA A 761 -2.79 -50.99 26.42
N LEU A 762 -2.97 -49.74 26.00
CA LEU A 762 -2.89 -48.55 26.85
C LEU A 762 -4.08 -48.44 27.82
N GLU A 763 -5.30 -48.68 27.33
CA GLU A 763 -6.53 -48.61 28.13
C GLU A 763 -6.62 -49.74 29.18
N SER A 764 -6.06 -50.91 28.86
CA SER A 764 -5.96 -52.05 29.77
C SER A 764 -4.73 -52.01 30.69
N GLY A 765 -3.82 -51.03 30.52
CA GLY A 765 -2.62 -50.85 31.34
C GLY A 765 -1.48 -51.85 31.05
N GLN A 766 -1.56 -52.62 29.96
CA GLN A 766 -0.52 -53.56 29.53
C GLN A 766 0.71 -52.84 28.93
N ALA A 767 0.53 -51.64 28.39
CA ALA A 767 1.60 -50.78 27.90
C ALA A 767 1.56 -49.42 28.61
N SER A 768 2.73 -48.86 28.91
CA SER A 768 2.84 -47.51 29.47
C SER A 768 2.95 -46.45 28.35
N VAL A 769 2.46 -45.24 28.63
CA VAL A 769 2.58 -44.09 27.72
C VAL A 769 4.05 -43.83 27.36
N ASP A 770 4.95 -43.85 28.34
CA ASP A 770 6.39 -43.63 28.13
C ASP A 770 7.05 -44.70 27.26
N ALA A 771 6.61 -45.96 27.35
CA ALA A 771 7.13 -47.03 26.49
C ALA A 771 6.74 -46.82 25.03
N ILE A 772 5.51 -46.37 24.78
CA ILE A 772 5.01 -46.11 23.41
C ILE A 772 5.62 -44.84 22.83
N THR A 773 5.81 -43.79 23.63
CA THR A 773 6.48 -42.56 23.18
C THR A 773 7.93 -42.79 22.75
N LYS A 774 8.63 -43.79 23.30
CA LYS A 774 10.00 -44.14 22.93
C LYS A 774 10.11 -44.95 21.64
N THR A 775 9.01 -45.51 21.14
CA THR A 775 8.99 -46.24 19.86
C THR A 775 9.20 -45.27 18.71
N GLU A 776 10.14 -45.57 17.80
CA GLU A 776 10.52 -44.68 16.70
C GLU A 776 9.34 -44.29 15.79
N ALA A 777 8.42 -45.22 15.55
CA ALA A 777 7.20 -45.00 14.77
C ALA A 777 6.29 -43.90 15.35
N VAL A 778 6.20 -43.77 16.68
CA VAL A 778 5.36 -42.76 17.35
C VAL A 778 6.16 -41.48 17.63
N ARG A 779 7.42 -41.64 18.05
CA ARG A 779 8.33 -40.53 18.36
C ARG A 779 8.52 -39.59 17.17
N ARG A 780 8.63 -40.13 15.95
CA ARG A 780 8.72 -39.34 14.71
C ARG A 780 7.58 -38.34 14.55
N TYR A 781 6.37 -38.68 14.96
CA TYR A 781 5.20 -37.83 14.81
C TYR A 781 4.95 -36.90 16.00
N LEU A 782 5.43 -37.26 17.19
CA LEU A 782 5.34 -36.42 18.39
C LEU A 782 6.44 -35.36 18.46
N GLU A 783 7.69 -35.75 18.19
CA GLU A 783 8.89 -34.91 18.39
C GLU A 783 9.62 -34.56 17.09
N GLY A 784 9.44 -35.34 16.03
CA GLY A 784 10.21 -35.24 14.78
C GLY A 784 11.48 -36.10 14.74
N THR A 785 12.09 -36.18 13.55
CA THR A 785 13.35 -36.90 13.26
C THR A 785 14.60 -36.03 13.44
N GLY A 786 14.43 -34.74 13.79
CA GLY A 786 15.51 -33.77 14.04
C GLY A 786 15.76 -32.82 12.86
N CYS A 787 15.94 -31.53 13.17
CA CYS A 787 16.28 -30.46 12.22
C CYS A 787 17.79 -30.14 12.27
N ILE A 788 18.27 -29.32 11.34
CA ILE A 788 19.63 -28.76 11.37
C ILE A 788 19.72 -27.82 12.60
N ALA A 789 20.43 -28.27 13.63
CA ALA A 789 20.45 -27.63 14.95
C ALA A 789 21.50 -26.52 15.07
N GLY A 790 22.59 -26.61 14.32
CA GLY A 790 23.74 -25.72 14.45
C GLY A 790 24.83 -26.01 13.43
N VAL A 791 25.99 -25.38 13.63
CA VAL A 791 27.17 -25.57 12.77
C VAL A 791 28.35 -26.12 13.56
N LEU A 792 29.18 -26.92 12.89
CA LEU A 792 30.49 -27.34 13.36
C LEU A 792 31.55 -26.57 12.60
N VAL A 793 32.33 -25.75 13.30
CA VAL A 793 33.36 -24.88 12.72
C VAL A 793 34.73 -25.41 13.10
N PRO A 794 35.69 -25.53 12.18
CA PRO A 794 37.06 -25.92 12.53
C PRO A 794 37.69 -24.89 13.47
N ALA A 795 38.21 -25.35 14.61
CA ALA A 795 38.89 -24.51 15.58
C ALA A 795 40.17 -23.91 14.97
N LYS A 796 40.45 -22.64 15.27
CA LYS A 796 41.63 -21.94 14.75
C LYS A 796 42.95 -22.42 15.40
N ASP A 797 42.86 -22.96 16.60
CA ASP A 797 44.02 -23.20 17.47
C ASP A 797 44.53 -24.66 17.42
N GLU A 798 43.72 -25.61 16.93
CA GLU A 798 44.04 -27.04 16.84
C GLU A 798 43.50 -27.67 15.54
N PRO A 799 44.37 -28.16 14.62
CA PRO A 799 43.94 -28.83 13.40
C PRO A 799 43.17 -30.12 13.71
N GLY A 800 41.91 -30.20 13.28
CA GLY A 800 41.04 -31.37 13.44
C GLY A 800 39.99 -31.26 14.55
N ARG A 801 40.07 -30.25 15.42
CA ARG A 801 39.04 -29.97 16.43
C ARG A 801 37.91 -29.12 15.84
N GLN A 802 36.66 -29.46 16.14
CA GLN A 802 35.48 -28.69 15.70
C GLN A 802 34.79 -28.03 16.89
N GLU A 803 34.49 -26.73 16.77
CA GLU A 803 33.70 -25.93 17.71
C GLU A 803 32.22 -26.05 17.33
N LYS A 804 31.38 -26.42 18.30
CA LYS A 804 29.91 -26.45 18.16
C LYS A 804 29.34 -25.06 18.38
N MET A 805 28.49 -24.59 17.47
CA MET A 805 27.91 -23.25 17.56
C MET A 805 26.44 -23.26 17.19
N SER A 806 25.65 -22.37 17.79
CA SER A 806 24.29 -22.09 17.31
C SER A 806 24.34 -21.36 15.96
N ILE A 807 23.27 -21.47 15.17
CA ILE A 807 23.16 -20.80 13.86
C ILE A 807 23.29 -19.28 14.02
N TYR A 808 22.65 -18.72 15.05
CA TYR A 808 22.70 -17.30 15.35
C TYR A 808 24.11 -16.84 15.78
N GLN A 809 24.82 -17.62 16.61
CA GLN A 809 26.20 -17.33 16.96
C GLN A 809 27.13 -17.36 15.74
N ALA A 810 26.91 -18.31 14.83
CA ALA A 810 27.66 -18.42 13.58
C ALA A 810 27.41 -17.22 12.66
N MET A 811 26.19 -16.68 12.64
CA MET A 811 25.86 -15.43 11.94
C MET A 811 26.65 -14.25 12.51
N TRP A 812 26.61 -14.04 13.83
CA TRP A 812 27.30 -12.93 14.49
C TRP A 812 28.81 -12.99 14.38
N LYS A 813 29.38 -14.20 14.41
CA LYS A 813 30.82 -14.41 14.19
C LYS A 813 31.21 -14.32 12.70
N GLY A 814 30.28 -14.03 11.79
CA GLY A 814 30.51 -13.90 10.35
C GLY A 814 30.86 -15.21 9.65
N VAL A 815 30.54 -16.35 10.28
CA VAL A 815 30.75 -17.70 9.74
C VAL A 815 29.62 -18.05 8.77
N LEU A 816 28.38 -17.67 9.10
CA LEU A 816 27.23 -17.75 8.20
C LEU A 816 26.81 -16.35 7.74
N ARG A 817 26.40 -16.23 6.49
CA ARG A 817 25.77 -15.00 5.98
C ARG A 817 24.41 -14.81 6.69
N PRO A 818 23.99 -13.57 6.99
CA PRO A 818 22.71 -13.31 7.66
C PRO A 818 21.49 -13.94 6.98
N GLY A 819 21.43 -13.92 5.64
CA GLY A 819 20.36 -14.55 4.88
C GLY A 819 20.29 -16.07 5.10
N THR A 820 21.42 -16.78 5.00
CA THR A 820 21.49 -18.24 5.22
C THR A 820 21.12 -18.60 6.66
N ALA A 821 21.60 -17.84 7.64
CA ALA A 821 21.31 -18.08 9.05
C ALA A 821 19.82 -17.90 9.38
N LEU A 822 19.19 -16.83 8.86
CA LEU A 822 17.76 -16.57 9.06
C LEU A 822 16.90 -17.72 8.55
N VAL A 823 17.16 -18.18 7.32
CA VAL A 823 16.40 -19.26 6.69
C VAL A 823 16.47 -20.57 7.48
N LEU A 824 17.65 -20.90 8.02
CA LEU A 824 17.81 -22.10 8.86
C LEU A 824 17.11 -21.95 10.22
N LEU A 825 17.13 -20.75 10.82
CA LEU A 825 16.42 -20.47 12.08
C LEU A 825 14.89 -20.51 11.89
N GLU A 826 14.37 -19.99 10.76
CA GLU A 826 12.96 -20.11 10.40
C GLU A 826 12.54 -21.57 10.23
N ALA A 827 13.39 -22.40 9.62
CA ALA A 827 13.14 -23.84 9.52
C ALA A 827 13.12 -24.53 10.90
N GLN A 828 13.96 -24.11 11.85
CA GLN A 828 13.89 -24.60 13.23
C GLN A 828 12.56 -24.21 13.90
N ALA A 829 12.16 -22.93 13.80
CA ALA A 829 10.90 -22.44 14.36
C ALA A 829 9.69 -23.16 13.75
N ALA A 830 9.67 -23.34 12.43
CA ALA A 830 8.57 -23.98 11.71
C ALA A 830 8.51 -25.51 11.88
N THR A 831 9.59 -26.15 12.34
CA THR A 831 9.61 -27.58 12.66
C THR A 831 9.35 -27.86 14.14
N GLY A 832 9.28 -26.84 14.99
CA GLY A 832 8.79 -26.98 16.35
C GLY A 832 9.56 -26.18 17.39
N PHE A 833 10.88 -26.04 17.28
CA PHE A 833 11.67 -25.41 18.34
C PHE A 833 12.92 -24.77 17.77
N VAL A 834 13.31 -23.62 18.33
CA VAL A 834 14.66 -23.08 18.16
C VAL A 834 15.60 -23.90 19.05
N ILE A 835 16.71 -24.35 18.47
CA ILE A 835 17.62 -25.29 19.14
C ILE A 835 18.86 -24.54 19.64
N ASP A 836 19.18 -24.72 20.93
CA ASP A 836 20.51 -24.44 21.45
C ASP A 836 21.34 -25.73 21.39
N PRO A 837 22.23 -25.90 20.40
CA PRO A 837 23.01 -27.12 20.25
C PRO A 837 24.10 -27.27 21.33
N VAL A 838 24.45 -26.20 22.06
CA VAL A 838 25.48 -26.24 23.11
C VAL A 838 24.88 -26.76 24.42
N ARG A 839 23.67 -26.30 24.76
CA ARG A 839 22.95 -26.73 25.97
C ARG A 839 21.96 -27.87 25.73
N ASN A 840 21.80 -28.31 24.48
CA ASN A 840 20.82 -29.28 24.03
C ASN A 840 19.38 -28.92 24.47
N GLN A 841 19.01 -27.65 24.33
CA GLN A 841 17.70 -27.13 24.70
C GLN A 841 16.81 -26.90 23.48
N LYS A 842 15.52 -27.18 23.64
CA LYS A 842 14.47 -26.92 22.66
C LYS A 842 13.59 -25.80 23.21
N LEU A 843 13.60 -24.65 22.57
CA LEU A 843 12.98 -23.43 23.08
C LEU A 843 11.90 -22.92 22.10
N SER A 844 10.87 -22.26 22.62
CA SER A 844 10.02 -21.40 21.79
C SER A 844 10.81 -20.19 21.28
N VAL A 845 10.28 -19.43 20.32
CA VAL A 845 10.98 -18.23 19.83
C VAL A 845 11.16 -17.20 20.95
N GLU A 846 10.13 -16.97 21.76
CA GLU A 846 10.20 -16.05 22.91
C GLU A 846 11.23 -16.50 23.96
N GLU A 847 11.26 -17.80 24.28
CA GLU A 847 12.25 -18.37 25.20
C GLU A 847 13.67 -18.29 24.65
N ALA A 848 13.86 -18.50 23.35
CA ALA A 848 15.16 -18.42 22.69
C ALA A 848 15.72 -16.99 22.70
N VAL A 849 14.87 -15.98 22.54
CA VAL A 849 15.25 -14.57 22.68
C VAL A 849 15.61 -14.24 24.12
N ALA A 850 14.79 -14.67 25.09
CA ALA A 850 15.06 -14.46 26.51
C ALA A 850 16.37 -15.16 26.98
N ALA A 851 16.68 -16.32 26.41
CA ALA A 851 17.91 -17.07 26.69
C ALA A 851 19.14 -16.57 25.89
N GLY A 852 18.98 -15.60 24.98
CA GLY A 852 20.04 -15.07 24.13
C GLY A 852 20.54 -16.05 23.06
N VAL A 853 19.77 -17.09 22.76
CA VAL A 853 20.06 -18.05 21.67
C VAL A 853 19.79 -17.40 20.31
N VAL A 854 18.84 -16.46 20.26
CA VAL A 854 18.53 -15.59 19.12
C VAL A 854 18.38 -14.15 19.62
N GLY A 855 18.66 -13.16 18.77
CA GLY A 855 18.47 -11.74 19.10
C GLY A 855 17.07 -11.23 18.81
N GLY A 856 16.72 -10.13 19.48
CA GLY A 856 15.41 -9.49 19.32
C GLY A 856 15.13 -9.02 17.89
N GLU A 857 16.17 -8.73 17.10
CA GLU A 857 16.03 -8.30 15.71
C GLU A 857 15.42 -9.36 14.77
N LEU A 858 15.49 -10.64 15.14
CA LEU A 858 14.89 -11.73 14.37
C LEU A 858 13.54 -12.20 14.95
N GLN A 859 13.10 -11.63 16.08
CA GLN A 859 11.94 -12.13 16.83
C GLN A 859 10.66 -12.15 15.97
N GLU A 860 10.32 -11.05 15.31
CA GLU A 860 9.09 -10.97 14.51
C GLU A 860 9.07 -11.98 13.35
N LYS A 861 10.21 -12.13 12.65
CA LYS A 861 10.35 -13.07 11.53
C LYS A 861 10.22 -14.51 12.00
N LEU A 862 10.84 -14.85 13.13
CA LEU A 862 10.76 -16.21 13.69
C LEU A 862 9.39 -16.51 14.31
N LEU A 863 8.72 -15.53 14.91
CA LEU A 863 7.33 -15.69 15.37
C LEU A 863 6.41 -16.00 14.19
N SER A 864 6.62 -15.35 13.04
CA SER A 864 5.88 -15.66 11.82
C SER A 864 6.08 -17.10 11.35
N ALA A 865 7.32 -17.61 11.40
CA ALA A 865 7.63 -19.01 11.08
C ALA A 865 7.10 -20.00 12.12
N GLU A 866 7.11 -19.66 13.42
CA GLU A 866 6.58 -20.49 14.51
C GLU A 866 5.06 -20.72 14.37
N ARG A 867 4.33 -19.82 13.68
CA ARG A 867 2.91 -20.02 13.35
C ARG A 867 2.64 -21.24 12.49
N ALA A 868 3.64 -21.75 11.75
CA ALA A 868 3.54 -23.03 11.07
C ALA A 868 3.31 -24.22 12.03
N VAL A 869 3.59 -24.03 13.33
CA VAL A 869 3.41 -25.02 14.40
C VAL A 869 2.20 -24.68 15.28
N THR A 870 2.01 -23.41 15.64
CA THR A 870 0.93 -22.99 16.54
C THR A 870 -0.40 -22.72 15.83
N GLY A 871 -0.36 -22.53 14.51
CA GLY A 871 -1.49 -22.16 13.66
C GLY A 871 -1.41 -20.71 13.19
N TYR A 872 -1.85 -20.48 11.96
CA TYR A 872 -2.13 -19.15 11.44
C TYR A 872 -3.57 -18.77 11.78
N THR A 873 -3.78 -17.55 12.23
CA THR A 873 -5.13 -17.06 12.53
C THR A 873 -5.79 -16.59 11.24
N ASP A 874 -6.87 -17.24 10.82
CA ASP A 874 -7.69 -16.80 9.69
C ASP A 874 -8.44 -15.52 10.06
N PRO A 875 -8.17 -14.37 9.42
CA PRO A 875 -8.79 -13.08 9.77
C PRO A 875 -10.32 -13.06 9.59
N TYR A 876 -10.88 -13.96 8.77
CA TYR A 876 -12.30 -13.98 8.45
C TYR A 876 -13.11 -14.88 9.39
N THR A 877 -12.49 -15.93 9.94
CA THR A 877 -13.16 -16.92 10.78
C THR A 877 -12.66 -16.92 12.23
N GLY A 878 -11.50 -16.32 12.50
CA GLY A 878 -10.80 -16.39 13.78
C GLY A 878 -10.20 -17.78 14.09
N GLN A 879 -10.33 -18.75 13.19
CA GLN A 879 -9.86 -20.12 13.40
C GLN A 879 -8.35 -20.25 13.15
N GLN A 880 -7.72 -21.22 13.82
CA GLN A 880 -6.33 -21.57 13.58
C GLN A 880 -6.23 -22.56 12.41
N ILE A 881 -5.51 -22.17 11.36
CA ILE A 881 -5.31 -22.96 10.14
C ILE A 881 -3.85 -23.40 9.97
N SER A 882 -3.64 -24.48 9.24
CA SER A 882 -2.31 -25.03 8.95
C SER A 882 -1.47 -24.12 8.03
N LEU A 883 -0.16 -24.35 7.98
CA LEU A 883 0.77 -23.68 7.05
C LEU A 883 0.31 -23.79 5.58
N PHE A 884 -0.15 -24.97 5.17
CA PHE A 884 -0.62 -25.20 3.81
C PHE A 884 -1.91 -24.45 3.50
N GLN A 885 -2.86 -24.44 4.44
CA GLN A 885 -4.10 -23.68 4.30
C GLN A 885 -3.84 -22.17 4.33
N ALA A 886 -2.89 -21.73 5.15
CA ALA A 886 -2.38 -20.37 5.14
C ALA A 886 -1.82 -20.04 3.76
N MET A 887 -0.99 -20.89 3.16
CA MET A 887 -0.46 -20.70 1.82
C MET A 887 -1.54 -20.69 0.72
N LYS A 888 -2.59 -21.53 0.82
CA LYS A 888 -3.74 -21.51 -0.11
C LYS A 888 -4.64 -20.29 0.01
N LYS A 889 -4.64 -19.65 1.18
CA LYS A 889 -5.31 -18.37 1.46
C LYS A 889 -4.32 -17.20 1.39
N ASP A 890 -3.13 -17.49 0.89
CA ASP A 890 -1.96 -16.64 0.83
C ASP A 890 -1.64 -15.91 2.16
N LEU A 891 -2.01 -16.36 3.35
CA LEU A 891 -1.56 -15.69 4.60
C LEU A 891 -0.02 -15.72 4.79
N ILE A 892 0.69 -16.46 3.93
CA ILE A 892 2.14 -16.55 3.82
C ILE A 892 2.54 -16.57 2.33
N VAL A 893 3.64 -15.89 1.98
CA VAL A 893 4.20 -15.91 0.62
C VAL A 893 4.47 -17.36 0.19
N ARG A 894 4.05 -17.74 -1.02
CA ARG A 894 4.11 -19.13 -1.51
C ARG A 894 5.51 -19.74 -1.42
N GLU A 895 6.55 -19.05 -1.88
CA GLU A 895 7.95 -19.53 -1.81
C GLU A 895 8.42 -19.77 -0.37
N HIS A 896 8.06 -18.84 0.53
CA HIS A 896 8.36 -18.97 1.95
C HIS A 896 7.60 -20.16 2.57
N GLY A 897 6.32 -20.34 2.23
CA GLY A 897 5.50 -21.47 2.68
C GLY A 897 6.00 -22.83 2.18
N ILE A 898 6.38 -22.93 0.90
CA ILE A 898 6.99 -24.12 0.28
C ILE A 898 8.24 -24.54 1.07
N ARG A 899 9.12 -23.59 1.37
CA ARG A 899 10.35 -23.84 2.13
C ARG A 899 10.07 -24.42 3.53
N LEU A 900 9.09 -23.87 4.23
CA LEU A 900 8.72 -24.34 5.57
C LEU A 900 8.02 -25.71 5.52
N LEU A 901 7.17 -25.97 4.52
CA LEU A 901 6.54 -27.27 4.30
C LEU A 901 7.58 -28.35 4.02
N GLU A 902 8.55 -28.04 3.17
CA GLU A 902 9.65 -28.95 2.84
C GLU A 902 10.46 -29.33 4.09
N ALA A 903 10.75 -28.36 4.97
CA ALA A 903 11.40 -28.62 6.26
C ALA A 903 10.54 -29.49 7.22
N GLN A 904 9.22 -29.30 7.27
CA GLN A 904 8.33 -30.13 8.08
C GLN A 904 8.30 -31.59 7.60
N ILE A 905 8.18 -31.80 6.29
CA ILE A 905 8.18 -33.13 5.67
C ILE A 905 9.52 -33.83 5.92
N ALA A 906 10.63 -33.13 5.65
CA ALA A 906 11.98 -33.64 5.84
C ALA A 906 12.25 -34.09 7.28
N THR A 907 11.66 -33.40 8.25
CA THR A 907 11.84 -33.73 9.67
C THR A 907 10.79 -34.70 10.21
N GLY A 908 9.84 -35.19 9.42
CA GLY A 908 9.01 -36.32 9.84
C GLY A 908 7.60 -36.36 9.27
N GLY A 909 7.00 -35.21 8.96
CA GLY A 909 5.63 -35.09 8.47
C GLY A 909 5.04 -33.69 8.69
N ILE A 910 3.89 -33.44 8.08
CA ILE A 910 3.19 -32.14 8.13
C ILE A 910 2.67 -31.89 9.55
N ILE A 911 2.79 -30.66 10.06
CA ILE A 911 2.33 -30.32 11.41
C ILE A 911 0.84 -29.96 11.41
N ASP A 912 0.07 -30.61 12.28
CA ASP A 912 -1.28 -30.22 12.67
C ASP A 912 -1.22 -29.17 13.79
N PRO A 913 -1.59 -27.90 13.55
CA PRO A 913 -1.51 -26.85 14.57
C PRO A 913 -2.61 -26.95 15.64
N VAL A 914 -3.73 -27.61 15.34
CA VAL A 914 -4.86 -27.74 16.26
C VAL A 914 -4.50 -28.76 17.34
N HIS A 915 -4.04 -29.94 16.90
CA HIS A 915 -3.70 -31.08 17.76
C HIS A 915 -2.21 -31.16 18.12
N SER A 916 -1.37 -30.27 17.59
CA SER A 916 0.02 -30.07 18.00
C SER A 916 0.93 -31.31 17.87
N HIS A 917 0.76 -32.07 16.78
CA HIS A 917 1.68 -33.15 16.37
C HIS A 917 1.82 -33.19 14.85
N ARG A 918 2.75 -34.00 14.37
CA ARG A 918 2.90 -34.25 12.94
C ARG A 918 1.97 -35.37 12.52
N VAL A 919 1.41 -35.24 11.33
CA VAL A 919 0.56 -36.25 10.71
C VAL A 919 1.26 -36.88 9.50
N PRO A 920 1.00 -38.16 9.22
CA PRO A 920 1.33 -38.78 7.93
C PRO A 920 0.74 -38.00 6.74
N VAL A 921 1.36 -38.12 5.56
CA VAL A 921 0.97 -37.37 4.35
C VAL A 921 -0.46 -37.71 3.90
N ASP A 922 -0.85 -38.98 3.97
CA ASP A 922 -2.20 -39.47 3.66
C ASP A 922 -3.26 -38.87 4.60
N VAL A 923 -2.95 -38.76 5.89
CA VAL A 923 -3.82 -38.10 6.87
C VAL A 923 -3.85 -36.58 6.66
N ALA A 924 -2.72 -35.98 6.26
CA ALA A 924 -2.65 -34.56 5.92
C ALA A 924 -3.56 -34.22 4.73
N TYR A 925 -3.65 -35.10 3.73
CA TYR A 925 -4.61 -34.97 2.61
C TYR A 925 -6.05 -34.98 3.10
N GLN A 926 -6.41 -35.93 3.96
CA GLN A 926 -7.77 -36.04 4.51
C GLN A 926 -8.18 -34.81 5.32
N ARG A 927 -7.24 -34.22 6.06
CA ARG A 927 -7.46 -33.01 6.88
C ARG A 927 -7.32 -31.70 6.09
N GLY A 928 -6.93 -31.77 4.81
CA GLY A 928 -6.68 -30.60 3.97
C GLY A 928 -5.48 -29.76 4.45
N TYR A 929 -4.54 -30.36 5.18
CA TYR A 929 -3.28 -29.74 5.59
C TYR A 929 -2.16 -29.93 4.57
N PHE A 930 -2.42 -30.70 3.51
CA PHE A 930 -1.53 -30.89 2.38
C PHE A 930 -2.36 -31.41 1.18
N ASP A 931 -1.82 -31.42 -0.04
CA ASP A 931 -2.47 -32.06 -1.20
C ASP A 931 -1.48 -32.70 -2.18
N GLU A 932 -2.01 -33.51 -3.10
CA GLU A 932 -1.20 -34.25 -4.07
C GLU A 932 -0.47 -33.33 -5.06
N GLU A 933 -1.05 -32.18 -5.41
CA GLU A 933 -0.44 -31.22 -6.34
C GLU A 933 0.83 -30.64 -5.72
N MET A 934 0.75 -30.17 -4.47
CA MET A 934 1.91 -29.66 -3.75
C MET A 934 2.94 -30.76 -3.47
N ASN A 935 2.51 -32.00 -3.23
CA ASN A 935 3.45 -33.11 -3.08
C ASN A 935 4.28 -33.34 -4.36
N ARG A 936 3.67 -33.26 -5.56
CA ARG A 936 4.39 -33.34 -6.83
C ARG A 936 5.38 -32.19 -7.02
N VAL A 937 5.00 -30.98 -6.59
CA VAL A 937 5.89 -29.80 -6.64
C VAL A 937 7.10 -30.02 -5.75
N LEU A 938 6.92 -30.50 -4.52
CA LEU A 938 8.04 -30.75 -3.59
C LEU A 938 8.90 -31.96 -3.95
N GLU A 939 8.38 -32.91 -4.72
CA GLU A 939 9.13 -34.06 -5.25
C GLU A 939 10.06 -33.68 -6.42
N ASP A 940 9.75 -32.61 -7.17
CA ASP A 940 10.57 -32.11 -8.26
C ASP A 940 11.65 -31.12 -7.76
N PRO A 941 12.96 -31.44 -7.89
CA PRO A 941 14.05 -30.54 -7.50
C PRO A 941 14.27 -29.41 -8.52
N SER A 942 13.23 -28.62 -8.79
CA SER A 942 13.28 -27.37 -9.57
C SER A 942 13.96 -26.24 -8.79
N ASP A 943 14.12 -25.06 -9.41
CA ASP A 943 14.71 -23.89 -8.71
C ASP A 943 13.80 -23.39 -7.57
N ASP A 944 12.48 -23.48 -7.78
CA ASP A 944 11.45 -23.01 -6.84
C ASP A 944 11.42 -23.80 -5.51
N THR A 945 11.94 -25.03 -5.48
CA THR A 945 11.99 -25.87 -4.26
C THR A 945 13.34 -25.80 -3.53
N LYS A 946 14.37 -25.20 -4.13
CA LYS A 946 15.72 -25.09 -3.56
C LYS A 946 15.86 -23.84 -2.67
N GLY A 947 15.03 -23.75 -1.64
CA GLY A 947 14.96 -22.58 -0.76
C GLY A 947 16.09 -22.44 0.27
N PHE A 948 17.05 -23.38 0.34
CA PHE A 948 18.16 -23.38 1.30
C PHE A 948 19.52 -23.24 0.61
N PHE A 949 20.51 -22.71 1.31
CA PHE A 949 21.84 -22.46 0.74
C PHE A 949 22.92 -23.23 1.51
N ASP A 950 23.74 -24.02 0.81
CA ASP A 950 24.91 -24.67 1.43
C ASP A 950 26.09 -23.69 1.48
N PRO A 951 26.54 -23.28 2.69
CA PRO A 951 27.69 -22.37 2.85
C PRO A 951 29.03 -22.98 2.41
N ASN A 952 29.14 -24.30 2.20
CA ASN A 952 30.37 -24.92 1.70
C ASN A 952 30.47 -24.91 0.18
N THR A 953 29.40 -25.31 -0.50
CA THR A 953 29.39 -25.43 -1.97
C THR A 953 28.81 -24.19 -2.66
N HIS A 954 28.19 -23.30 -1.90
CA HIS A 954 27.46 -22.12 -2.38
C HIS A 954 26.33 -22.49 -3.37
N GLU A 955 25.67 -23.61 -3.13
CA GLU A 955 24.56 -24.14 -3.94
C GLU A 955 23.22 -23.89 -3.24
N ASN A 956 22.18 -23.59 -4.04
CA ASN A 956 20.80 -23.68 -3.59
C ASN A 956 20.39 -25.17 -3.56
N LEU A 957 19.89 -25.62 -2.42
CA LEU A 957 19.50 -27.00 -2.14
C LEU A 957 18.11 -27.01 -1.51
N THR A 958 17.47 -28.16 -1.60
CA THR A 958 16.30 -28.46 -0.77
C THR A 958 16.76 -28.76 0.67
N TYR A 959 15.89 -28.59 1.67
CA TYR A 959 16.17 -28.91 3.06
C TYR A 959 16.63 -30.36 3.25
N VAL A 960 16.00 -31.31 2.55
CA VAL A 960 16.40 -32.74 2.63
C VAL A 960 17.83 -32.93 2.14
N GLN A 961 18.22 -32.27 1.05
CA GLN A 961 19.57 -32.35 0.50
C GLN A 961 20.59 -31.76 1.47
N LEU A 962 20.29 -30.62 2.09
CA LEU A 962 21.17 -29.99 3.08
C LEU A 962 21.26 -30.81 4.37
N LEU A 963 20.15 -31.39 4.83
CA LEU A 963 20.11 -32.25 6.02
C LEU A 963 20.96 -33.52 5.82
N ARG A 964 20.97 -34.11 4.61
CA ARG A 964 21.84 -35.26 4.27
C ARG A 964 23.33 -34.93 4.30
N ARG A 965 23.70 -33.65 4.13
CA ARG A 965 25.09 -33.16 4.25
C ARG A 965 25.49 -32.85 5.70
N CYS A 966 24.55 -32.88 6.64
CA CYS A 966 24.83 -32.68 8.05
C CYS A 966 25.35 -33.96 8.71
N VAL A 967 26.17 -33.80 9.75
CA VAL A 967 26.66 -34.89 10.60
C VAL A 967 25.91 -34.90 11.93
N ARG A 968 25.71 -36.07 12.52
CA ARG A 968 25.13 -36.15 13.86
C ARG A 968 26.20 -35.91 14.91
N ASP A 969 25.91 -35.00 15.81
CA ASP A 969 26.74 -34.77 16.98
C ASP A 969 26.68 -36.00 17.91
N PRO A 970 27.82 -36.64 18.26
CA PRO A 970 27.81 -37.85 19.08
C PRO A 970 27.25 -37.65 20.49
N ASP A 971 27.35 -36.45 21.06
CA ASP A 971 26.91 -36.16 22.43
C ASP A 971 25.40 -35.89 22.52
N THR A 972 24.85 -35.18 21.53
CA THR A 972 23.46 -34.70 21.57
C THR A 972 22.54 -35.42 20.57
N GLY A 973 23.10 -36.09 19.56
CA GLY A 973 22.38 -36.69 18.44
C GLY A 973 21.80 -35.67 17.44
N LEU A 974 22.09 -34.38 17.61
CA LEU A 974 21.58 -33.30 16.77
C LEU A 974 22.30 -33.26 15.40
N TYR A 975 21.58 -32.87 14.34
CA TYR A 975 22.21 -32.65 13.03
C TYR A 975 22.95 -31.32 13.02
N MET A 976 24.24 -31.37 12.72
CA MET A 976 25.11 -30.21 12.65
C MET A 976 25.68 -30.07 11.25
N LEU A 977 25.61 -28.86 10.70
CA LEU A 977 26.18 -28.54 9.40
C LEU A 977 27.69 -28.30 9.56
N GLN A 978 28.50 -29.17 8.97
CA GLN A 978 29.95 -29.11 9.07
C GLN A 978 30.53 -28.12 8.06
N LEU A 979 31.29 -27.13 8.51
CA LEU A 979 31.89 -26.11 7.64
C LEU A 979 33.35 -26.44 7.33
N ALA A 980 33.76 -26.26 6.07
CA ALA A 980 35.15 -26.44 5.66
C ALA A 980 36.05 -25.31 6.17
N GLY A 981 37.29 -25.63 6.58
CA GLY A 981 38.26 -24.64 7.05
C GLY A 981 38.73 -23.71 5.93
N ARG A 982 39.19 -22.49 6.29
CA ARG A 982 39.68 -21.43 5.37
C ARG A 982 40.98 -21.75 4.60
N GLY A 983 41.24 -23.03 4.30
CA GLY A 983 42.36 -23.51 3.49
C GLY A 983 42.03 -24.74 2.63
N SER A 984 40.76 -25.15 2.56
CA SER A 984 40.31 -26.21 1.65
C SER A 984 40.43 -25.76 0.19
N ALA A 985 40.85 -26.65 -0.72
CA ALA A 985 40.94 -26.40 -2.16
C ALA A 985 39.63 -25.86 -2.77
N LEU A 986 38.48 -26.17 -2.14
CA LEU A 986 37.17 -25.63 -2.52
C LEU A 986 37.02 -24.13 -2.25
N HIS A 987 37.75 -23.55 -1.30
CA HIS A 987 37.61 -22.14 -0.90
C HIS A 987 38.49 -21.20 -1.73
N GLN A 988 39.59 -21.70 -2.32
CA GLN A 988 40.55 -20.92 -3.10
C GLN A 988 40.13 -20.60 -4.55
N LEU A 989 39.04 -21.19 -5.05
CA LEU A 989 38.51 -20.85 -6.38
C LEU A 989 37.74 -19.52 -6.30
N GLY A 990 37.95 -18.59 -7.24
CA GLY A 990 37.20 -17.33 -7.31
C GLY A 990 35.73 -17.54 -7.73
N GLU A 991 34.84 -16.60 -7.39
CA GLU A 991 33.41 -16.65 -7.78
C GLU A 991 33.21 -16.76 -9.30
N GLU A 992 34.10 -16.15 -10.10
CA GLU A 992 34.08 -16.24 -11.57
C GLU A 992 34.36 -17.64 -12.10
N LEU A 993 35.31 -18.37 -11.50
CA LEU A 993 35.58 -19.77 -11.86
C LEU A 993 34.45 -20.70 -11.42
N ARG A 994 33.79 -20.41 -10.28
CA ARG A 994 32.62 -21.18 -9.82
C ARG A 994 31.40 -20.94 -10.69
N ALA A 995 31.18 -19.71 -11.17
CA ALA A 995 30.12 -19.40 -12.13
C ALA A 995 30.39 -20.07 -13.49
N ALA A 996 31.65 -20.07 -13.94
CA ALA A 996 32.05 -20.73 -15.19
C ALA A 996 31.89 -22.27 -15.18
N LEU A 997 31.88 -22.88 -13.99
CA LEU A 997 31.67 -24.32 -13.75
C LEU A 997 30.20 -24.72 -13.57
N ARG A 998 29.27 -23.77 -13.36
CA ARG A 998 27.89 -24.05 -12.95
C ARG A 998 26.88 -24.27 -14.07
N ASP A 999 27.14 -23.76 -15.28
CA ASP A 999 26.09 -23.66 -16.29
C ASP A 999 26.27 -24.53 -17.55
N THR A 1000 27.08 -25.57 -17.45
CA THR A 1000 27.18 -26.61 -18.49
C THR A 1000 27.91 -27.76 -17.84
N ARG A 1001 27.45 -29.00 -18.05
CA ARG A 1001 28.39 -30.13 -17.99
C ARG A 1001 29.35 -29.93 -19.16
N LYS A 1002 30.37 -29.08 -18.96
CA LYS A 1002 31.51 -28.94 -19.87
C LYS A 1002 32.37 -30.16 -19.60
N LEU A 1003 31.97 -31.24 -20.26
CA LEU A 1003 32.76 -32.45 -20.31
C LEU A 1003 33.93 -32.16 -21.26
N SER A 1004 35.14 -32.60 -20.91
CA SER A 1004 36.17 -32.77 -21.94
C SER A 1004 35.65 -33.74 -23.02
N VAL A 1005 36.28 -33.76 -24.19
CA VAL A 1005 35.84 -34.69 -25.24
C VAL A 1005 35.87 -36.14 -24.75
N GLU A 1006 36.84 -36.49 -23.89
CA GLU A 1006 36.94 -37.83 -23.28
C GLU A 1006 35.78 -38.12 -22.31
N GLU A 1007 35.41 -37.15 -21.48
CA GLU A 1007 34.28 -37.27 -20.55
C GLU A 1007 32.94 -37.32 -21.29
N ALA A 1008 32.81 -36.61 -22.42
CA ALA A 1008 31.61 -36.61 -23.26
C ALA A 1008 31.39 -37.95 -23.97
N VAL A 1009 32.48 -38.60 -24.40
CA VAL A 1009 32.44 -39.96 -24.95
C VAL A 1009 32.11 -40.98 -23.87
N ALA A 1010 32.72 -40.87 -22.68
CA ALA A 1010 32.44 -41.77 -21.55
C ALA A 1010 30.98 -41.64 -21.05
N ALA A 1011 30.40 -40.45 -21.16
CA ALA A 1011 28.99 -40.19 -20.81
C ALA A 1011 28.00 -40.54 -21.92
N GLY A 1012 28.45 -41.00 -23.09
CA GLY A 1012 27.60 -41.35 -24.24
C GLY A 1012 26.98 -40.17 -24.97
N VAL A 1013 27.47 -38.94 -24.73
CA VAL A 1013 27.01 -37.70 -25.40
C VAL A 1013 27.60 -37.60 -26.81
N VAL A 1014 28.81 -38.14 -27.01
CA VAL A 1014 29.52 -38.19 -28.29
C VAL A 1014 29.70 -39.64 -28.72
N GLY A 1015 29.26 -39.98 -29.93
CA GLY A 1015 29.51 -41.30 -30.51
C GLY A 1015 31.00 -41.51 -30.80
N GLY A 1016 31.51 -42.74 -30.61
CA GLY A 1016 32.94 -43.05 -30.75
C GLY A 1016 33.55 -42.69 -32.12
N GLU A 1017 32.75 -42.64 -33.18
CA GLU A 1017 33.18 -42.24 -34.53
C GLU A 1017 33.64 -40.77 -34.63
N LEU A 1018 33.18 -39.90 -33.72
CA LEU A 1018 33.52 -38.47 -33.69
C LEU A 1018 34.63 -38.12 -32.69
N GLN A 1019 35.04 -39.07 -31.85
CA GLN A 1019 35.99 -38.85 -30.75
C GLN A 1019 37.31 -38.26 -31.24
N GLU A 1020 37.92 -38.85 -32.27
CA GLU A 1020 39.24 -38.43 -32.77
C GLU A 1020 39.21 -37.01 -33.36
N LYS A 1021 38.14 -36.67 -34.09
CA LYS A 1021 37.95 -35.34 -34.69
C LYS A 1021 37.70 -34.28 -33.62
N LEU A 1022 36.92 -34.61 -32.58
CA LEU A 1022 36.65 -33.69 -31.47
C LEU A 1022 37.88 -33.48 -30.59
N LEU A 1023 38.68 -34.52 -30.31
CA LEU A 1023 39.97 -34.38 -29.62
C LEU A 1023 40.94 -33.49 -30.39
N SER A 1024 40.93 -33.57 -31.73
CA SER A 1024 41.72 -32.68 -32.57
C SER A 1024 41.23 -31.22 -32.53
N ALA A 1025 39.92 -30.99 -32.37
CA ALA A 1025 39.35 -29.65 -32.22
C ALA A 1025 39.58 -29.09 -30.79
N GLU A 1026 39.60 -29.94 -29.77
CA GLU A 1026 39.89 -29.55 -28.37
C GLU A 1026 41.30 -28.98 -28.19
N ARG A 1027 42.24 -29.35 -29.08
CA ARG A 1027 43.58 -28.73 -29.18
C ARG A 1027 43.53 -27.24 -29.53
N ALA A 1028 42.45 -26.73 -30.11
CA ALA A 1028 42.27 -25.29 -30.30
C ALA A 1028 42.11 -24.52 -28.98
N VAL A 1029 41.77 -25.21 -27.89
CA VAL A 1029 41.64 -24.65 -26.53
C VAL A 1029 42.86 -24.97 -25.69
N THR A 1030 43.37 -26.20 -25.76
CA THR A 1030 44.49 -26.70 -24.93
C THR A 1030 45.87 -26.44 -25.53
N GLY A 1031 45.93 -26.02 -26.81
CA GLY A 1031 47.15 -25.79 -27.57
C GLY A 1031 47.48 -26.92 -28.52
N TYR A 1032 48.03 -26.57 -29.68
CA TYR A 1032 48.64 -27.53 -30.60
C TYR A 1032 50.11 -27.69 -30.24
N THR A 1033 50.59 -28.93 -30.17
CA THR A 1033 52.01 -29.17 -29.92
C THR A 1033 52.78 -28.98 -31.22
N ASP A 1034 53.69 -28.00 -31.25
CA ASP A 1034 54.60 -27.82 -32.36
C ASP A 1034 55.63 -28.97 -32.39
N PRO A 1035 55.66 -29.81 -33.43
CA PRO A 1035 56.54 -30.98 -33.49
C PRO A 1035 58.04 -30.62 -33.53
N TYR A 1036 58.38 -29.36 -33.86
CA TYR A 1036 59.77 -28.91 -33.95
C TYR A 1036 60.31 -28.31 -32.65
N THR A 1037 59.43 -27.70 -31.85
CA THR A 1037 59.83 -26.97 -30.62
C THR A 1037 59.28 -27.60 -29.33
N GLY A 1038 58.29 -28.49 -29.44
CA GLY A 1038 57.57 -29.08 -28.32
C GLY A 1038 56.70 -28.09 -27.55
N GLN A 1039 56.60 -26.83 -28.01
CA GLN A 1039 55.79 -25.80 -27.36
C GLN A 1039 54.33 -25.89 -27.78
N GLN A 1040 53.43 -25.52 -26.87
CA GLN A 1040 52.02 -25.34 -27.19
C GLN A 1040 51.85 -24.00 -27.94
N ILE A 1041 51.25 -24.08 -29.12
CA ILE A 1041 50.98 -22.95 -29.99
C ILE A 1041 49.47 -22.79 -30.20
N SER A 1042 49.03 -21.57 -30.52
CA SER A 1042 47.61 -21.27 -30.71
C SER A 1042 47.04 -21.91 -31.98
N LEU A 1043 45.71 -21.99 -32.08
CA LEU A 1043 45.01 -22.45 -33.27
C LEU A 1043 45.48 -21.72 -34.53
N PHE A 1044 45.61 -20.39 -34.47
CA PHE A 1044 46.07 -19.58 -35.59
C PHE A 1044 47.52 -19.88 -36.00
N GLN A 1045 48.40 -20.08 -35.02
CA GLN A 1045 49.80 -20.45 -35.28
C GLN A 1045 49.91 -21.86 -35.85
N ALA A 1046 49.05 -22.78 -35.41
CA ALA A 1046 48.95 -24.13 -35.95
C ALA A 1046 48.48 -24.13 -37.40
N MET A 1047 47.55 -23.23 -37.76
CA MET A 1047 47.13 -23.02 -39.15
C MET A 1047 48.27 -22.48 -40.02
N LYS A 1048 49.06 -21.51 -39.52
CA LYS A 1048 50.24 -20.99 -40.24
C LYS A 1048 51.35 -22.02 -40.45
N LYS A 1049 51.37 -23.08 -39.63
CA LYS A 1049 52.33 -24.19 -39.72
C LYS A 1049 51.75 -25.45 -40.38
N ASP A 1050 50.57 -25.34 -41.00
CA ASP A 1050 49.85 -26.43 -41.66
C ASP A 1050 49.61 -27.67 -40.76
N LEU A 1051 49.51 -27.48 -39.44
CA LEU A 1051 49.23 -28.56 -38.48
C LEU A 1051 47.73 -28.89 -38.39
N ILE A 1052 46.89 -28.03 -38.98
CA ILE A 1052 45.44 -28.19 -39.10
C ILE A 1052 45.01 -27.68 -40.47
N VAL A 1053 44.02 -28.36 -41.07
CA VAL A 1053 43.45 -27.95 -42.36
C VAL A 1053 42.86 -26.55 -42.23
N ARG A 1054 43.21 -25.66 -43.18
CA ARG A 1054 42.86 -24.23 -43.15
C ARG A 1054 41.36 -23.99 -42.96
N GLU A 1055 40.50 -24.67 -43.73
CA GLU A 1055 39.04 -24.57 -43.62
C GLU A 1055 38.54 -24.96 -42.22
N HIS A 1056 39.06 -26.06 -41.66
CA HIS A 1056 38.69 -26.49 -40.31
C HIS A 1056 39.11 -25.48 -39.25
N GLY A 1057 40.30 -24.90 -39.41
CA GLY A 1057 40.82 -23.86 -38.52
C GLY A 1057 40.05 -22.54 -38.60
N ILE A 1058 39.58 -22.13 -39.79
CA ILE A 1058 38.75 -20.93 -40.01
C ILE A 1058 37.47 -21.02 -39.17
N ARG A 1059 36.73 -22.14 -39.30
CA ARG A 1059 35.49 -22.35 -38.52
C ARG A 1059 35.71 -22.34 -37.02
N LEU A 1060 36.83 -22.91 -36.55
CA LEU A 1060 37.15 -22.93 -35.13
C LEU A 1060 37.53 -21.53 -34.61
N LEU A 1061 38.22 -20.71 -35.41
CA LEU A 1061 38.53 -19.32 -35.07
C LEU A 1061 37.28 -18.45 -35.03
N GLU A 1062 36.40 -18.59 -36.02
CA GLU A 1062 35.11 -17.91 -36.10
C GLU A 1062 34.23 -18.24 -34.89
N ALA A 1063 34.12 -19.52 -34.55
CA ALA A 1063 33.42 -19.96 -33.34
C ALA A 1063 34.04 -19.37 -32.06
N GLN A 1064 35.37 -19.26 -31.96
CA GLN A 1064 36.02 -18.62 -30.82
C GLN A 1064 35.66 -17.13 -30.73
N ILE A 1065 35.73 -16.39 -31.83
CA ILE A 1065 35.44 -14.95 -31.85
C ILE A 1065 33.97 -14.68 -31.53
N ALA A 1066 33.04 -15.40 -32.18
CA ALA A 1066 31.59 -15.28 -31.92
C ALA A 1066 31.21 -15.57 -30.47
N THR A 1067 32.00 -16.39 -29.76
CA THR A 1067 31.78 -16.75 -28.35
C THR A 1067 32.61 -15.93 -27.36
N GLY A 1068 33.13 -14.76 -27.77
CA GLY A 1068 33.70 -13.76 -26.86
C GLY A 1068 35.20 -13.49 -27.00
N GLY A 1069 35.86 -14.00 -28.05
CA GLY A 1069 37.26 -13.68 -28.37
C GLY A 1069 38.16 -14.91 -28.54
N VAL A 1070 39.37 -14.67 -29.10
CA VAL A 1070 40.37 -15.71 -29.42
C VAL A 1070 40.90 -16.35 -28.14
N ILE A 1071 41.11 -17.66 -28.13
CA ILE A 1071 41.58 -18.38 -26.94
C ILE A 1071 43.11 -18.33 -26.85
N ASP A 1072 43.62 -17.94 -25.68
CA ASP A 1072 45.03 -18.11 -25.32
C ASP A 1072 45.23 -19.53 -24.76
N PRO A 1073 45.94 -20.42 -25.47
CA PRO A 1073 46.09 -21.82 -25.06
C PRO A 1073 47.00 -21.99 -23.83
N VAL A 1074 47.85 -21.01 -23.52
CA VAL A 1074 48.81 -21.08 -22.40
C VAL A 1074 48.12 -20.69 -21.09
N HIS A 1075 47.24 -19.69 -21.16
CA HIS A 1075 46.59 -19.12 -19.97
C HIS A 1075 45.10 -19.47 -19.87
N SER A 1076 44.57 -20.28 -20.80
CA SER A 1076 43.22 -20.85 -20.80
C SER A 1076 42.10 -19.81 -20.59
N HIS A 1077 42.23 -18.62 -21.19
CA HIS A 1077 41.21 -17.57 -21.19
C HIS A 1077 41.07 -16.95 -22.57
N ARG A 1078 39.98 -16.20 -22.78
CA ARG A 1078 39.74 -15.47 -24.02
C ARG A 1078 40.43 -14.12 -23.98
N VAL A 1079 41.09 -13.76 -25.07
CA VAL A 1079 41.72 -12.46 -25.27
C VAL A 1079 40.93 -11.65 -26.30
N PRO A 1080 40.74 -10.34 -26.08
CA PRO A 1080 40.24 -9.44 -27.11
C PRO A 1080 41.11 -9.49 -28.36
N VAL A 1081 40.52 -9.27 -29.54
CA VAL A 1081 41.20 -9.35 -30.85
C VAL A 1081 42.46 -8.47 -30.89
N ASP A 1082 42.40 -7.28 -30.32
CA ASP A 1082 43.53 -6.33 -30.23
C ASP A 1082 44.73 -6.92 -29.46
N VAL A 1083 44.45 -7.67 -28.38
CA VAL A 1083 45.46 -8.34 -27.56
C VAL A 1083 45.96 -9.61 -28.26
N ALA A 1084 45.09 -10.29 -29.01
CA ALA A 1084 45.44 -11.45 -29.82
C ALA A 1084 46.44 -11.07 -30.93
N TYR A 1085 46.31 -9.88 -31.53
CA TYR A 1085 47.29 -9.32 -32.47
C TYR A 1085 48.67 -9.16 -31.84
N GLN A 1086 48.73 -8.56 -30.64
CA GLN A 1086 49.99 -8.33 -29.93
C GLN A 1086 50.69 -9.64 -29.53
N ARG A 1087 49.92 -10.68 -29.22
CA ARG A 1087 50.43 -12.01 -28.85
C ARG A 1087 50.69 -12.93 -30.06
N GLY A 1088 50.37 -12.48 -31.28
CA GLY A 1088 50.51 -13.28 -32.50
C GLY A 1088 49.60 -14.51 -32.53
N TYR A 1089 48.48 -14.46 -31.80
CA TYR A 1089 47.44 -15.50 -31.80
C TYR A 1089 46.33 -15.24 -32.82
N PHE A 1090 46.37 -14.08 -33.47
CA PHE A 1090 45.48 -13.68 -34.55
C PHE A 1090 46.17 -12.56 -35.35
N ASP A 1091 45.72 -12.24 -36.56
CA ASP A 1091 46.22 -11.08 -37.32
C ASP A 1091 45.14 -10.37 -38.14
N GLU A 1092 45.47 -9.16 -38.59
CA GLU A 1092 44.54 -8.26 -39.27
C GLU A 1092 44.10 -8.82 -40.64
N GLU A 1093 44.96 -9.60 -41.29
CA GLU A 1093 44.64 -10.26 -42.56
C GLU A 1093 43.57 -11.33 -42.35
N MET A 1094 43.70 -12.16 -41.30
CA MET A 1094 42.71 -13.16 -40.95
C MET A 1094 41.39 -12.54 -40.47
N ASN A 1095 41.44 -11.40 -39.77
CA ASN A 1095 40.24 -10.67 -39.36
C ASN A 1095 39.42 -10.20 -40.57
N ARG A 1096 40.08 -9.67 -41.61
CA ARG A 1096 39.40 -9.29 -42.86
C ARG A 1096 38.79 -10.47 -43.59
N VAL A 1097 39.44 -11.65 -43.53
CA VAL A 1097 38.89 -12.88 -44.12
C VAL A 1097 37.62 -13.32 -43.39
N LEU A 1098 37.57 -13.23 -42.05
CA LEU A 1098 36.39 -13.60 -41.27
C LEU A 1098 35.24 -12.57 -41.33
N GLU A 1099 35.55 -11.30 -41.58
CA GLU A 1099 34.53 -10.24 -41.75
C GLU A 1099 33.81 -10.30 -43.12
N ASP A 1100 34.39 -10.96 -44.12
CA ASP A 1100 33.80 -11.14 -45.45
C ASP A 1100 33.12 -12.53 -45.57
N PRO A 1101 31.78 -12.61 -45.71
CA PRO A 1101 31.05 -13.86 -45.84
C PRO A 1101 31.23 -14.48 -47.24
N SER A 1102 32.45 -14.97 -47.50
CA SER A 1102 32.85 -15.73 -48.68
C SER A 1102 32.48 -17.23 -48.56
N ASP A 1103 32.56 -17.99 -49.66
CA ASP A 1103 32.32 -19.44 -49.62
C ASP A 1103 33.29 -20.18 -48.68
N ASP A 1104 34.47 -19.61 -48.44
CA ASP A 1104 35.50 -20.19 -47.57
C ASP A 1104 35.21 -20.00 -46.07
N THR A 1105 34.36 -19.03 -45.69
CA THR A 1105 33.97 -18.75 -44.30
C THR A 1105 32.62 -19.34 -43.90
N LYS A 1106 31.77 -19.71 -44.87
CA LYS A 1106 30.47 -20.35 -44.61
C LYS A 1106 30.59 -21.84 -44.28
N GLY A 1107 31.25 -22.15 -43.17
CA GLY A 1107 31.59 -23.51 -42.78
C GLY A 1107 30.57 -24.24 -41.89
N PHE A 1108 29.51 -23.56 -41.46
CA PHE A 1108 28.41 -24.10 -40.64
C PHE A 1108 27.14 -24.27 -41.46
N PHE A 1109 26.28 -25.22 -41.07
CA PHE A 1109 25.08 -25.57 -41.84
C PHE A 1109 23.83 -25.36 -40.98
N ASP A 1110 22.88 -24.57 -41.46
CA ASP A 1110 21.58 -24.42 -40.80
C ASP A 1110 20.59 -25.49 -41.31
N PRO A 1111 20.17 -26.44 -40.45
CA PRO A 1111 19.24 -27.49 -40.85
C PRO A 1111 17.81 -27.00 -41.14
N ASN A 1112 17.45 -25.77 -40.76
CA ASN A 1112 16.11 -25.23 -41.00
C ASN A 1112 15.97 -24.59 -42.38
N THR A 1113 17.01 -23.90 -42.82
CA THR A 1113 17.06 -23.19 -44.11
C THR A 1113 17.82 -23.95 -45.19
N HIS A 1114 18.60 -24.98 -44.81
CA HIS A 1114 19.51 -25.74 -45.68
C HIS A 1114 20.61 -24.88 -46.33
N GLU A 1115 21.00 -23.78 -45.69
CA GLU A 1115 22.05 -22.87 -46.17
C GLU A 1115 23.34 -23.03 -45.36
N ASN A 1116 24.48 -22.80 -46.03
CA ASN A 1116 25.78 -22.69 -45.39
C ASN A 1116 25.99 -21.26 -44.88
N LEU A 1117 26.36 -21.12 -43.61
CA LEU A 1117 26.53 -19.87 -42.89
C LEU A 1117 27.90 -19.84 -42.19
N THR A 1118 28.35 -18.62 -41.92
CA THR A 1118 29.43 -18.26 -40.98
C THR A 1118 29.05 -18.58 -39.54
#